data_AF-A0A970WJ53-F1
#
_entry.id   AF-A0A970WJ53-F1
#
_cell.length_a   1.000
_cell.length_b   1.000
_cell.length_c   1.000
_cell.angle_alpha   90.00
_cell.angle_beta   90.00
_cell.angle_gamma   90.00
#
_symmetry.space_group_name_H-M   'P 1'
#
loop_
_entity.id
_entity.type
_entity.pdbx_description
1 polymer ?
#
loop_
_entity_poly.entity_id
_entity_poly.type
_entity_poly.pdbx_seq_one_letter_code
_entity_poly.pdbx_strand_id
1 'polypeptide(L)'
;MSENEKDQAPQVECHRCTVPGPVRRFGVDTGLFFVLYYLYVWLVLDPRLIAHAIGIITPYYPFSFTAGWPFFMEHLAEPGGATDYAARYLTALYAVGWLGALIVTAAAWSLCLGIDLMTGLAGRPRGMLVRYVPAVLMLVVYNGHGHPVKAVLPLLVALLFFALYLRMAAGTAARASLLLTAICTVAYYVAGAGSLLLPVLAVIHELLITRRKLVALTALLSGLAVPWLLGIAVFDLPWTNAYGGSLIRASGGISTWTGRCCVGLYLLFPAVLAGATACRVLSARRASRDSGRASPGTRALWMPAISHFFSWGESRWIMKVAAVWLSAGAVVWFTSDPGYRIVLQMDYYCAHEMWPEVLEAADRMPRGSYNARCNQNMMLALCHTGRVGDEMFRYPQRMADDSFRMRSMAKDPHTYLQASRYFWGTGQVNQAELCAYESLLMTGDLPWILHHLALINIVKDRPEAAKVFLKALSKKPLHGRVATEMLRSLEEDPRLEGDARLRQIRRFMPKDDTAPLAVNYEEDLAACVEKNPDNEIALNFLMAYYLRTANPEKVVENLRYFDDQKSGSLPRHYQEAIVVYLTGHAGGAPSLESRVAPETRMRGSAFLELLAGTSNPEEALEKAVEAGFGDSYFFYHIFGASGL
;
A
#
# COMPACT_ATOMS: atom_id res chain seq x y z
N MET A 1 -17.13 70.24 59.87
CA MET A 1 -17.23 68.95 60.59
C MET A 1 -18.21 68.09 59.80
N SER A 2 -17.87 66.98 59.15
CA SER A 2 -16.68 66.13 59.13
C SER A 2 -16.52 65.49 57.74
N GLU A 3 -15.30 65.02 57.47
CA GLU A 3 -14.89 63.99 56.49
C GLU A 3 -15.81 62.73 56.62
N ASN A 4 -15.87 61.74 55.72
CA ASN A 4 -14.83 61.17 54.86
C ASN A 4 -15.46 60.26 53.79
N GLU A 5 -14.71 60.12 52.70
CA GLU A 5 -14.90 59.30 51.51
C GLU A 5 -14.62 57.81 51.79
N LYS A 6 -15.35 56.88 51.16
CA LYS A 6 -14.84 55.52 50.86
C LYS A 6 -15.67 54.75 49.81
N ASP A 7 -15.05 54.66 48.64
CA ASP A 7 -15.09 53.61 47.61
C ASP A 7 -15.92 52.33 47.89
N GLN A 8 -16.87 52.06 47.00
CA GLN A 8 -17.34 50.71 46.69
C GLN A 8 -16.93 50.35 45.26
N ALA A 9 -15.82 49.63 45.14
CA ALA A 9 -15.45 48.92 43.91
C ALA A 9 -16.27 47.62 43.79
N PRO A 10 -16.82 47.28 42.61
CA PRO A 10 -17.49 46.01 42.41
C PRO A 10 -16.46 44.87 42.36
N GLN A 11 -16.66 43.85 43.19
CA GLN A 11 -15.90 42.60 43.14
C GLN A 11 -16.10 41.94 41.77
N VAL A 12 -15.04 41.95 40.96
CA VAL A 12 -14.95 41.13 39.75
C VAL A 12 -14.65 39.70 40.22
N GLU A 13 -15.68 38.86 40.28
CA GLU A 13 -15.51 37.42 40.39
C GLU A 13 -14.66 36.91 39.21
N CYS A 14 -13.40 36.58 39.50
CA CYS A 14 -12.55 35.80 38.61
C CYS A 14 -13.20 34.44 38.36
N HIS A 15 -13.94 34.32 37.25
CA HIS A 15 -14.32 33.02 36.67
C HIS A 15 -13.05 32.21 36.40
N ARG A 16 -12.70 31.32 37.34
CA ARG A 16 -11.76 30.24 37.14
C ARG A 16 -12.22 29.44 35.92
N CYS A 17 -11.40 29.40 34.87
CA CYS A 17 -11.53 28.40 33.82
C CYS A 17 -11.31 27.02 34.45
N THR A 18 -12.36 26.40 34.96
CA THR A 18 -12.39 24.98 35.27
C THR A 18 -12.23 24.22 33.96
N VAL A 19 -11.18 23.42 33.86
CA VAL A 19 -11.02 22.39 32.83
C VAL A 19 -12.34 21.62 32.76
N PRO A 20 -12.99 21.48 31.60
CA PRO A 20 -14.22 20.71 31.51
C PRO A 20 -13.91 19.29 31.98
N GLY A 21 -14.62 18.83 33.00
CA GLY A 21 -14.56 17.46 33.50
C GLY A 21 -14.87 16.45 32.37
N PRO A 22 -14.63 15.15 32.59
CA PRO A 22 -14.79 14.14 31.55
C PRO A 22 -16.27 14.04 31.15
N VAL A 23 -16.67 14.75 30.10
CA VAL A 23 -18.01 14.63 29.51
C VAL A 23 -18.07 13.26 28.82
N ARG A 24 -18.50 12.27 29.61
CA ARG A 24 -18.84 10.89 29.26
C ARG A 24 -20.23 10.84 28.63
N ARG A 25 -20.35 11.11 27.33
CA ARG A 25 -21.35 10.44 26.46
C ARG A 25 -20.74 10.41 25.06
N PHE A 26 -20.31 9.24 24.63
CA PHE A 26 -19.95 9.01 23.23
C PHE A 26 -21.21 9.21 22.39
N GLY A 27 -21.16 10.13 21.43
CA GLY A 27 -22.25 10.28 20.47
C GLY A 27 -22.35 9.02 19.62
N VAL A 28 -23.57 8.51 19.44
CA VAL A 28 -23.86 7.34 18.60
C VAL A 28 -23.34 7.55 17.17
N ASP A 29 -23.32 8.80 16.72
CA ASP A 29 -22.79 9.24 15.43
C ASP A 29 -21.29 8.97 15.27
N THR A 30 -20.51 9.26 16.30
CA THR A 30 -19.06 9.00 16.32
C THR A 30 -18.79 7.50 16.30
N GLY A 31 -19.55 6.73 17.08
CA GLY A 31 -19.45 5.27 17.11
C GLY A 31 -19.75 4.66 15.74
N LEU A 32 -20.88 5.04 15.12
CA LEU A 32 -21.26 4.55 13.80
C LEU A 32 -20.22 4.94 12.73
N PHE A 33 -19.74 6.19 12.75
CA PHE A 33 -18.72 6.64 11.81
C PHE A 33 -17.46 5.75 11.86
N PHE A 34 -16.92 5.47 13.05
CA PHE A 34 -15.71 4.66 13.17
C PHE A 34 -15.93 3.16 12.92
N VAL A 35 -17.14 2.64 13.16
CA VAL A 35 -17.49 1.28 12.73
C VAL A 35 -17.51 1.19 11.21
N LEU A 36 -18.17 2.14 10.52
CA LEU A 36 -18.15 2.20 9.06
C LEU A 36 -16.73 2.43 8.53
N TYR A 37 -15.93 3.25 9.21
CA TYR A 37 -14.55 3.52 8.86
C TYR A 37 -13.70 2.25 8.95
N TYR A 38 -13.85 1.49 10.04
CA TYR A 38 -13.19 0.21 10.22
C TYR A 38 -13.57 -0.79 9.12
N LEU A 39 -14.88 -0.94 8.86
CA LEU A 39 -15.38 -1.84 7.82
C LEU A 39 -14.88 -1.44 6.43
N TYR A 40 -14.86 -0.14 6.13
CA TYR A 40 -14.32 0.37 4.88
C TYR A 40 -12.83 0.09 4.75
N VAL A 41 -12.03 0.36 5.79
CA VAL A 41 -10.59 0.07 5.77
C VAL A 41 -10.37 -1.44 5.60
N TRP A 42 -11.11 -2.27 6.32
CA TRP A 42 -10.92 -3.73 6.28
C TRP A 42 -11.36 -4.37 4.96
N LEU A 43 -12.54 -4.03 4.46
CA LEU A 43 -13.16 -4.69 3.30
C LEU A 43 -12.82 -3.98 1.98
N VAL A 44 -12.70 -2.66 1.99
CA VAL A 44 -12.45 -1.87 0.77
C VAL A 44 -10.98 -1.53 0.62
N LEU A 45 -10.27 -1.03 1.64
CA LEU A 45 -8.83 -0.74 1.45
C LEU A 45 -7.98 -2.01 1.52
N ASP A 46 -8.38 -2.98 2.35
CA ASP A 46 -7.65 -4.19 2.71
C ASP A 46 -6.18 -3.93 3.11
N PRO A 47 -5.89 -3.80 4.42
CA PRO A 47 -4.54 -3.53 4.91
C PRO A 47 -3.49 -4.56 4.47
N ARG A 48 -3.91 -5.77 4.07
CA ARG A 48 -3.02 -6.79 3.51
C ARG A 48 -2.37 -6.32 2.22
N LEU A 49 -3.13 -5.64 1.35
CA LEU A 49 -2.61 -5.08 0.11
C LEU A 49 -1.64 -3.92 0.38
N ILE A 50 -1.91 -3.13 1.43
CA ILE A 50 -1.01 -2.05 1.86
C ILE A 50 0.31 -2.64 2.37
N ALA A 51 0.26 -3.69 3.18
CA ALA A 51 1.46 -4.40 3.64
C ALA A 51 2.23 -5.01 2.46
N HIS A 52 1.52 -5.63 1.50
CA HIS A 52 2.11 -6.23 0.30
C HIS A 52 2.75 -5.20 -0.63
N ALA A 53 2.18 -3.99 -0.73
CA ALA A 53 2.74 -2.90 -1.52
C ALA A 53 4.11 -2.42 -0.99
N ILE A 54 4.45 -2.69 0.28
CA ILE A 54 5.76 -2.39 0.85
C ILE A 54 6.77 -3.45 0.37
N GLY A 55 7.82 -3.00 -0.30
CA GLY A 55 8.79 -3.84 -1.01
C GLY A 55 8.55 -3.92 -2.52
N ILE A 56 7.37 -3.50 -2.99
CA ILE A 56 7.00 -3.47 -4.41
C ILE A 56 6.93 -2.05 -4.93
N ILE A 57 6.24 -1.17 -4.21
CA ILE A 57 5.97 0.22 -4.59
C ILE A 57 6.68 1.16 -3.64
N THR A 58 6.52 0.88 -2.34
CA THR A 58 7.18 1.64 -1.29
C THR A 58 8.43 0.87 -0.88
N PRO A 59 9.60 1.51 -0.78
CA PRO A 59 10.81 0.85 -0.27
C PRO A 59 10.55 0.16 1.07
N TYR A 60 11.05 -1.07 1.22
CA TYR A 60 10.82 -1.89 2.40
C TYR A 60 11.74 -1.51 3.58
N TYR A 61 12.99 -1.11 3.31
CA TYR A 61 13.99 -0.81 4.35
C TYR A 61 13.47 0.08 5.50
N PRO A 62 12.73 1.18 5.25
CA PRO A 62 12.19 1.98 6.35
C PRO A 62 11.21 1.22 7.25
N PHE A 63 10.45 0.28 6.70
CA PHE A 63 9.42 -0.45 7.44
C PHE A 63 9.89 -1.81 7.95
N SER A 64 11.11 -2.24 7.58
CA SER A 64 11.69 -3.49 8.07
C SER A 64 11.82 -3.48 9.59
N PHE A 65 11.28 -4.53 10.21
CA PHE A 65 11.34 -4.78 11.64
C PHE A 65 12.08 -6.07 11.91
N THR A 66 12.94 -6.07 12.92
CA THR A 66 13.66 -7.27 13.38
C THR A 66 13.52 -7.38 14.90
N ALA A 67 12.93 -8.47 15.37
CA ALA A 67 12.79 -8.74 16.79
C ALA A 67 14.17 -9.00 17.42
N GLY A 68 14.43 -8.35 18.55
CA GLY A 68 15.65 -8.53 19.32
C GLY A 68 16.03 -7.28 20.11
N TRP A 69 16.80 -7.51 21.17
CA TRP A 69 17.32 -6.44 22.02
C TRP A 69 18.26 -5.45 21.29
N PRO A 70 19.19 -5.88 20.42
CA PRO A 70 20.08 -4.96 19.72
C PRO A 70 19.31 -3.96 18.85
N PHE A 71 18.32 -4.44 18.08
CA PHE A 71 17.49 -3.59 17.23
C PHE A 71 16.67 -2.60 18.06
N PHE A 72 16.11 -3.03 19.20
CA PHE A 72 15.39 -2.12 20.09
C PHE A 72 16.29 -1.03 20.67
N MET A 73 17.51 -1.39 21.12
CA MET A 73 18.46 -0.45 21.69
C MET A 73 18.99 0.56 20.68
N GLU A 74 19.24 0.13 19.44
CA GLU A 74 19.61 1.02 18.34
C GLU A 74 18.54 2.09 18.11
N HIS A 75 17.25 1.73 18.17
CA HIS A 75 16.16 2.69 18.04
C HIS A 75 16.00 3.60 19.27
N LEU A 76 16.30 3.13 20.48
CA LEU A 76 16.28 4.01 21.66
C LEU A 76 17.48 4.96 21.71
N ALA A 77 18.56 4.65 21.00
CA ALA A 77 19.74 5.50 20.91
C ALA A 77 19.53 6.73 20.02
N GLU A 78 18.44 6.80 19.26
CA GLU A 78 18.15 7.92 18.36
C GLU A 78 16.89 8.70 18.77
N PRO A 79 16.88 10.04 18.63
CA PRO A 79 15.69 10.83 18.90
C PRO A 79 14.58 10.52 17.89
N GLY A 80 13.40 10.18 18.39
CA GLY A 80 12.28 9.72 17.57
C GLY A 80 12.25 8.21 17.32
N GLY A 81 13.30 7.48 17.67
CA GLY A 81 13.40 6.06 17.36
C GLY A 81 12.42 5.18 18.15
N ALA A 82 11.91 5.62 19.31
CA ALA A 82 10.80 4.95 19.99
C ALA A 82 9.52 4.91 19.12
N THR A 83 9.16 6.04 18.50
CA THR A 83 8.03 6.08 17.55
C THR A 83 8.33 5.37 16.25
N ASP A 84 9.59 5.38 15.78
CA ASP A 84 9.99 4.64 14.57
C ASP A 84 9.91 3.13 14.77
N TYR A 85 10.41 2.63 15.91
CA TYR A 85 10.30 1.24 16.33
C TYR A 85 8.84 0.78 16.38
N ALA A 86 7.98 1.57 17.04
CA ALA A 86 6.55 1.29 17.12
C ALA A 86 5.90 1.32 15.73
N ALA A 87 6.28 2.26 14.85
CA ALA A 87 5.77 2.34 13.50
C ALA A 87 6.11 1.08 12.70
N ARG A 88 7.37 0.63 12.73
CA ARG A 88 7.83 -0.58 12.04
C ARG A 88 7.10 -1.83 12.54
N TYR A 89 6.97 -1.98 13.85
CA TYR A 89 6.24 -3.10 14.45
C TYR A 89 4.76 -3.11 14.04
N LEU A 90 4.07 -1.97 14.16
CA LEU A 90 2.66 -1.84 13.78
C LEU A 90 2.45 -2.07 12.29
N THR A 91 3.39 -1.65 11.44
CA THR A 91 3.34 -1.86 9.98
C THR A 91 3.30 -3.36 9.66
N ALA A 92 4.11 -4.17 10.33
CA ALA A 92 4.13 -5.62 10.10
C ALA A 92 2.76 -6.29 10.38
N LEU A 93 1.97 -5.73 11.29
CA LEU A 93 0.64 -6.25 11.64
C LEU A 93 -0.41 -5.99 10.56
N TYR A 94 -0.14 -5.16 9.55
CA TYR A 94 -1.07 -4.89 8.44
C TYR A 94 -1.26 -6.13 7.56
N ALA A 95 -0.31 -7.08 7.58
CA ALA A 95 -0.46 -8.40 6.96
C ALA A 95 -1.64 -9.20 7.56
N VAL A 96 -2.13 -8.84 8.76
CA VAL A 96 -3.38 -9.35 9.33
C VAL A 96 -4.48 -8.31 9.11
N GLY A 97 -5.29 -8.48 8.07
CA GLY A 97 -6.20 -7.44 7.56
C GLY A 97 -7.09 -6.76 8.60
N TRP A 98 -7.73 -7.54 9.50
CA TRP A 98 -8.61 -6.98 10.54
C TRP A 98 -7.84 -6.18 11.60
N LEU A 99 -6.58 -6.55 11.87
CA LEU A 99 -5.71 -5.91 12.86
C LEU A 99 -5.12 -4.62 12.28
N GLY A 100 -4.67 -4.65 11.02
CA GLY A 100 -4.28 -3.45 10.28
C GLY A 100 -5.41 -2.41 10.25
N ALA A 101 -6.64 -2.84 9.99
CA ALA A 101 -7.80 -1.94 9.97
C ALA A 101 -8.08 -1.33 11.34
N LEU A 102 -7.86 -2.09 12.41
CA LEU A 102 -7.99 -1.60 13.78
C LEU A 102 -6.93 -0.54 14.09
N ILE A 103 -5.67 -0.75 13.69
CA ILE A 103 -4.58 0.21 13.89
C ILE A 103 -4.88 1.52 13.16
N VAL A 104 -5.28 1.45 11.89
CA VAL A 104 -5.65 2.63 11.08
C VAL A 104 -6.84 3.38 11.72
N THR A 105 -7.87 2.65 12.15
CA THR A 105 -9.06 3.24 12.78
C THR A 105 -8.73 3.89 14.12
N ALA A 106 -7.91 3.24 14.95
CA ALA A 106 -7.47 3.78 16.24
C ALA A 106 -6.63 5.05 16.07
N ALA A 107 -5.75 5.09 15.06
CA ALA A 107 -4.97 6.27 14.72
C ALA A 107 -5.89 7.42 14.24
N ALA A 108 -6.81 7.15 13.31
CA ALA A 108 -7.77 8.14 12.82
C ALA A 108 -8.67 8.68 13.94
N TRP A 109 -9.15 7.81 14.83
CA TRP A 109 -9.91 8.20 16.01
C TRP A 109 -9.09 9.12 16.91
N SER A 110 -7.85 8.76 17.21
CA SER A 110 -6.97 9.53 18.09
C SER A 110 -6.69 10.93 17.51
N LEU A 111 -6.52 11.05 16.19
CA LEU A 111 -6.40 12.36 15.52
C LEU A 111 -7.67 13.18 15.65
N CYS A 112 -8.86 12.57 15.51
CA CYS A 112 -10.14 13.25 15.71
C CYS A 112 -10.32 13.76 17.14
N LEU A 113 -9.86 13.00 18.15
CA LEU A 113 -9.82 13.46 19.54
C LEU A 113 -8.87 14.66 19.73
N GLY A 114 -7.77 14.71 18.98
CA GLY A 114 -6.89 15.89 18.93
C GLY A 114 -7.63 17.13 18.43
N ILE A 115 -8.47 17.01 17.39
CA ILE A 115 -9.30 18.12 16.89
C ILE A 115 -10.38 18.52 17.92
N ASP A 116 -10.99 17.56 18.61
CA ASP A 116 -11.92 17.85 19.71
C ASP A 116 -11.24 18.64 20.84
N LEU A 117 -9.98 18.29 21.16
CA LEU A 117 -9.19 19.02 22.14
C LEU A 117 -8.98 20.47 21.70
N MET A 118 -8.55 20.70 20.44
CA MET A 118 -8.32 22.06 19.92
C MET A 118 -9.60 22.91 19.93
N THR A 119 -10.71 22.33 19.46
CA THR A 119 -12.01 23.02 19.39
C THR A 119 -12.61 23.26 20.77
N GLY A 120 -12.42 22.33 21.71
CA GLY A 120 -12.82 22.45 23.10
C GLY A 120 -12.10 23.59 23.83
N LEU A 121 -10.79 23.78 23.59
CA LEU A 121 -10.03 24.93 24.11
C LEU A 121 -10.60 26.27 23.64
N ALA A 122 -11.15 26.30 22.43
CA ALA A 122 -11.83 27.48 21.89
C ALA A 122 -13.29 27.63 22.36
N GLY A 123 -13.80 26.74 23.22
CA GLY A 123 -15.16 26.78 23.74
C GLY A 123 -16.24 26.39 22.72
N ARG A 124 -15.90 25.63 21.68
CA ARG A 124 -16.86 25.11 20.69
C ARG A 124 -17.37 23.72 21.08
N PRO A 125 -18.63 23.39 20.75
CA PRO A 125 -19.22 22.07 21.05
C PRO A 125 -18.56 20.95 20.23
N ARG A 126 -18.59 19.73 20.77
CA ARG A 126 -18.22 18.49 20.07
C ARG A 126 -19.21 18.22 18.92
N GLY A 127 -18.72 17.80 17.75
CA GLY A 127 -19.57 17.41 16.61
C GLY A 127 -19.57 18.33 15.38
N MET A 128 -18.52 19.16 15.21
CA MET A 128 -18.27 19.87 13.96
C MET A 128 -17.71 18.92 12.88
N LEU A 129 -18.09 19.12 11.61
CA LEU A 129 -17.58 18.35 10.47
C LEU A 129 -16.04 18.34 10.38
N VAL A 130 -15.39 19.42 10.82
CA VAL A 130 -13.91 19.55 10.87
C VAL A 130 -13.25 18.43 11.68
N ARG A 131 -13.95 17.84 12.66
CA ARG A 131 -13.46 16.70 13.46
C ARG A 131 -13.04 15.52 12.60
N TYR A 132 -13.76 15.23 11.52
CA TYR A 132 -13.55 14.05 10.70
C TYR A 132 -12.51 14.26 9.58
N VAL A 133 -12.03 15.49 9.39
CA VAL A 133 -11.04 15.83 8.35
C VAL A 133 -9.75 14.99 8.44
N PRO A 134 -9.13 14.76 9.61
CA PRO A 134 -7.96 13.89 9.70
C PRO A 134 -8.24 12.45 9.26
N ALA A 135 -9.40 11.91 9.61
CA ALA A 135 -9.79 10.55 9.22
C ALA A 135 -9.98 10.44 7.69
N VAL A 136 -10.62 11.44 7.06
CA VAL A 136 -10.76 11.47 5.59
C VAL A 136 -9.40 11.60 4.90
N LEU A 137 -8.52 12.49 5.40
CA LEU A 137 -7.15 12.62 4.87
C LEU A 137 -6.36 11.30 4.98
N MET A 138 -6.52 10.56 6.08
CA MET A 138 -5.92 9.23 6.22
C MET A 138 -6.43 8.25 5.16
N LEU A 139 -7.75 8.22 4.88
CA LEU A 139 -8.30 7.37 3.82
C LEU A 139 -7.73 7.73 2.44
N VAL A 140 -7.61 9.02 2.13
CA VAL A 140 -7.02 9.48 0.85
C VAL A 140 -5.58 8.98 0.70
N VAL A 141 -4.78 9.06 1.77
CA VAL A 141 -3.40 8.58 1.75
C VAL A 141 -3.33 7.07 1.55
N TYR A 142 -4.09 6.29 2.31
CA TYR A 142 -4.08 4.83 2.18
C TYR A 142 -4.66 4.34 0.84
N ASN A 143 -5.63 5.07 0.29
CA ASN A 143 -6.18 4.76 -1.02
C ASN A 143 -5.15 4.96 -2.14
N GLY A 144 -4.29 5.97 -2.02
CA GLY A 144 -3.10 6.13 -2.89
C GLY A 144 -1.92 5.21 -2.54
N HIS A 145 -2.16 4.17 -1.72
CA HIS A 145 -1.19 3.17 -1.25
C HIS A 145 0.03 3.76 -0.53
N GLY A 146 -0.14 4.98 0.01
CA GLY A 146 0.81 5.59 0.91
C GLY A 146 0.75 4.93 2.29
N HIS A 147 1.88 4.92 3.00
CA HIS A 147 1.98 4.35 4.34
C HIS A 147 2.38 5.43 5.39
N PRO A 148 1.42 6.20 5.93
CA PRO A 148 1.68 7.39 6.74
C PRO A 148 1.98 7.10 8.21
N VAL A 149 1.99 5.84 8.67
CA VAL A 149 2.12 5.48 10.10
C VAL A 149 3.34 6.15 10.76
N LYS A 150 4.47 6.21 10.06
CA LYS A 150 5.70 6.88 10.54
C LYS A 150 5.55 8.39 10.76
N ALA A 151 4.64 9.05 10.05
CA ALA A 151 4.33 10.47 10.26
C ALA A 151 3.23 10.65 11.32
N VAL A 152 2.27 9.72 11.39
CA VAL A 152 1.09 9.79 12.28
C VAL A 152 1.43 9.46 13.73
N LEU A 153 2.31 8.50 14.01
CA LEU A 153 2.66 8.17 15.40
C LEU A 153 3.36 9.33 16.14
N PRO A 154 4.40 9.98 15.58
CA PRO A 154 4.99 11.17 16.19
C PRO A 154 3.98 12.29 16.42
N LEU A 155 3.06 12.49 15.47
CA LEU A 155 1.97 13.46 15.56
C LEU A 155 1.05 13.15 16.75
N LEU A 156 0.64 11.89 16.93
CA LEU A 156 -0.18 11.46 18.05
C LEU A 156 0.53 11.65 19.39
N VAL A 157 1.83 11.37 19.43
CA VAL A 157 2.66 11.61 20.62
C VAL A 157 2.74 13.11 20.94
N ALA A 158 2.92 13.98 19.95
CA ALA A 158 2.92 15.43 20.13
C ALA A 158 1.58 15.94 20.70
N LEU A 159 0.45 15.44 20.18
CA LEU A 159 -0.89 15.78 20.68
C LEU A 159 -1.12 15.28 22.11
N LEU A 160 -0.63 14.09 22.44
CA LEU A 160 -0.70 13.53 23.80
C LEU A 160 0.09 14.39 24.80
N PHE A 161 1.33 14.75 24.45
CA PHE A 161 2.16 15.61 25.31
C PHE A 161 1.59 17.02 25.45
N PHE A 162 0.93 17.55 24.42
CA PHE A 162 0.21 18.81 24.51
C PHE A 162 -0.99 18.73 25.48
N ALA A 163 -1.76 17.64 25.41
CA ALA A 163 -2.85 17.39 26.35
C ALA A 163 -2.34 17.25 27.80
N LEU A 164 -1.20 16.59 27.99
CA LEU A 164 -0.51 16.49 29.28
C LEU A 164 -0.08 17.87 29.80
N TYR A 165 0.55 18.68 28.95
CA TYR A 165 0.92 20.06 29.27
C TYR A 165 -0.29 20.86 29.76
N LEU A 166 -1.42 20.81 29.04
CA LEU A 166 -2.63 21.54 29.41
C LEU A 166 -3.20 21.14 30.78
N ARG A 167 -3.05 19.88 31.17
CA ARG A 167 -3.50 19.39 32.49
C ARG A 167 -2.56 19.81 33.61
N MET A 168 -1.26 19.88 33.34
CA MET A 168 -0.22 20.10 34.34
C MET A 168 0.20 21.58 34.47
N ALA A 169 -0.10 22.43 33.48
CA ALA A 169 0.28 23.85 33.46
C ALA A 169 -0.50 24.76 34.45
N ALA A 170 -1.14 24.16 35.46
CA ALA A 170 -1.81 24.88 36.54
C ALA A 170 -0.77 25.48 37.50
N GLY A 171 -0.56 26.79 37.46
CA GLY A 171 0.36 27.48 38.36
C GLY A 171 0.95 28.78 37.79
N THR A 172 2.08 29.19 38.36
CA THR A 172 2.85 30.37 37.96
C THR A 172 3.50 30.18 36.58
N ALA A 173 3.76 31.29 35.88
CA ALA A 173 4.38 31.26 34.56
C ALA A 173 5.74 30.55 34.57
N ALA A 174 6.54 30.72 35.63
CA ALA A 174 7.84 30.05 35.78
C ALA A 174 7.72 28.52 35.85
N ARG A 175 6.76 27.99 36.64
CA ARG A 175 6.51 26.54 36.71
C ARG A 175 6.00 25.98 35.39
N ALA A 176 5.09 26.70 34.73
CA ALA A 176 4.57 26.32 33.43
C ALA A 176 5.67 26.31 32.34
N SER A 177 6.58 27.29 32.35
CA SER A 177 7.73 27.34 31.44
C SER A 177 8.71 26.20 31.68
N LEU A 178 9.08 25.92 32.93
CA LEU A 178 9.98 24.79 33.26
C LEU A 178 9.38 23.45 32.82
N LEU A 179 8.10 23.24 33.13
CA LEU A 179 7.37 22.06 32.72
C LEU A 179 7.30 21.93 31.19
N LEU A 180 7.03 23.02 30.48
CA LEU A 180 6.95 23.01 29.02
C LEU A 180 8.29 22.62 28.39
N THR A 181 9.40 23.18 28.87
CA THR A 181 10.73 22.81 28.37
C THR A 181 10.99 21.32 28.61
N ALA A 182 10.72 20.81 29.82
CA ALA A 182 10.89 19.40 30.14
C ALA A 182 10.03 18.49 29.24
N ILE A 183 8.76 18.83 29.02
CA ILE A 183 7.86 18.08 28.14
C ILE A 183 8.36 18.14 26.69
N CYS A 184 8.81 19.29 26.19
CA CYS A 184 9.37 19.43 24.84
C CYS A 184 10.63 18.56 24.66
N THR A 185 11.52 18.53 25.65
CA THR A 185 12.72 17.69 25.64
C THR A 185 12.36 16.20 25.56
N VAL A 186 11.46 15.73 26.42
CA VAL A 186 11.01 14.33 26.42
C VAL A 186 10.26 13.98 25.13
N ALA A 187 9.37 14.86 24.67
CA ALA A 187 8.62 14.65 23.44
C ALA A 187 9.54 14.57 22.21
N TYR A 188 10.59 15.39 22.16
CA TYR A 188 11.58 15.34 21.08
C TYR A 188 12.42 14.07 21.13
N TYR A 189 12.83 13.61 22.32
CA TYR A 189 13.53 12.33 22.43
C TYR A 189 12.65 11.15 21.94
N VAL A 190 11.35 11.15 22.29
CA VAL A 190 10.44 10.04 21.92
C VAL A 190 10.00 10.09 20.46
N ALA A 191 9.66 11.27 19.94
CA ALA A 191 8.99 11.46 18.64
C ALA A 191 9.81 12.27 17.60
N GLY A 192 11.02 12.69 17.95
CA GLY A 192 11.91 13.43 17.06
C GLY A 192 11.30 14.75 16.57
N ALA A 193 11.55 15.07 15.30
CA ALA A 193 11.04 16.26 14.64
C ALA A 193 9.49 16.34 14.59
N GLY A 194 8.79 15.20 14.62
CA GLY A 194 7.32 15.18 14.71
C GLY A 194 6.78 15.83 15.99
N SER A 195 7.60 15.91 17.04
CA SER A 195 7.23 16.59 18.29
C SER A 195 7.13 18.12 18.15
N LEU A 196 7.67 18.73 17.09
CA LEU A 196 7.66 20.18 16.87
C LEU A 196 6.27 20.81 16.76
N LEU A 197 5.24 19.99 16.53
CA LEU A 197 3.86 20.47 16.63
C LEU A 197 3.52 20.95 18.06
N LEU A 198 4.05 20.31 19.10
CA LEU A 198 3.80 20.64 20.49
C LEU A 198 4.14 22.11 20.82
N PRO A 199 5.37 22.62 20.61
CA PRO A 199 5.70 24.02 20.90
C PRO A 199 4.86 24.98 20.05
N VAL A 200 4.54 24.65 18.79
CA VAL A 200 3.65 25.48 17.95
C VAL A 200 2.26 25.61 18.56
N LEU A 201 1.65 24.50 18.98
CA LEU A 201 0.34 24.52 19.66
C LEU A 201 0.39 25.27 20.99
N ALA A 202 1.48 25.10 21.76
CA ALA A 202 1.69 25.82 23.02
C ALA A 202 1.81 27.33 22.81
N VAL A 203 2.55 27.79 21.78
CA VAL A 203 2.62 29.22 21.43
C VAL A 203 1.22 29.78 21.14
N ILE A 204 0.45 29.10 20.29
CA ILE A 204 -0.89 29.55 19.90
C ILE A 204 -1.82 29.59 21.12
N HIS A 205 -1.82 28.54 21.94
CA HIS A 205 -2.62 28.46 23.16
C HIS A 205 -2.26 29.57 24.15
N GLU A 206 -0.98 29.73 24.48
CA GLU A 206 -0.56 30.69 25.51
C GLU A 206 -0.69 32.14 25.04
N LEU A 207 -0.51 32.41 23.75
CA LEU A 207 -0.61 33.76 23.21
C LEU A 207 -2.06 34.21 23.00
N LEU A 208 -2.94 33.31 22.54
CA LEU A 208 -4.32 33.65 22.15
C LEU A 208 -5.34 33.41 23.26
N ILE A 209 -5.16 32.37 24.09
CA ILE A 209 -6.14 31.98 25.12
C ILE A 209 -5.74 32.48 26.50
N THR A 210 -4.56 32.08 27.02
CA THR A 210 -4.15 32.42 28.40
C THR A 210 -3.46 33.78 28.52
N ARG A 211 -3.03 34.37 27.39
CA ARG A 211 -2.31 35.65 27.28
C ARG A 211 -0.96 35.69 28.03
N ARG A 212 -0.35 34.53 28.30
CA ARG A 212 0.94 34.41 29.00
C ARG A 212 2.11 34.52 28.02
N LYS A 213 2.53 35.75 27.70
CA LYS A 213 3.61 36.02 26.73
C LYS A 213 4.94 35.34 27.08
N LEU A 214 5.29 35.28 28.36
CA LEU A 214 6.54 34.62 28.82
C LEU A 214 6.54 33.13 28.49
N VAL A 215 5.43 32.42 28.74
CA VAL A 215 5.33 30.99 28.46
C VAL A 215 5.35 30.72 26.95
N ALA A 216 4.69 31.58 26.17
CA ALA A 216 4.74 31.52 24.71
C ALA A 216 6.17 31.72 24.16
N LEU A 217 6.94 32.66 24.73
CA LEU A 217 8.35 32.85 24.36
C LEU A 217 9.18 31.61 24.71
N THR A 218 8.96 31.01 25.89
CA THR A 218 9.67 29.77 26.26
C THR A 218 9.29 28.59 25.35
N ALA A 219 8.05 28.53 24.88
CA ALA A 219 7.62 27.51 23.92
C ALA A 219 8.38 27.64 22.59
N LEU A 220 8.46 28.87 22.05
CA LEU A 220 9.17 29.17 20.81
C LEU A 220 10.67 28.85 20.95
N LEU A 221 11.29 29.31 22.04
CA LEU A 221 12.70 29.02 22.32
C LEU A 221 12.95 27.52 22.48
N SER A 222 12.05 26.79 23.14
CA SER A 222 12.17 25.33 23.27
C SER A 222 12.07 24.63 21.92
N GLY A 223 11.18 25.08 21.02
CA GLY A 223 11.03 24.52 19.68
C GLY A 223 12.26 24.72 18.78
N LEU A 224 13.10 25.73 19.05
CA LEU A 224 14.36 25.97 18.34
C LEU A 224 15.56 25.33 19.07
N ALA A 225 15.63 25.47 20.39
CA ALA A 225 16.78 25.04 21.17
C ALA A 225 16.83 23.52 21.35
N VAL A 226 15.68 22.85 21.56
CA VAL A 226 15.66 21.40 21.83
C VAL A 226 16.16 20.58 20.63
N PRO A 227 15.68 20.79 19.39
CA PRO A 227 16.21 20.07 18.24
C PRO A 227 17.68 20.38 17.94
N TRP A 228 18.11 21.62 18.16
CA TRP A 228 19.52 21.99 18.01
C TRP A 228 20.40 21.30 19.05
N LEU A 229 20.02 21.33 20.33
CA LEU A 229 20.77 20.70 21.42
C LEU A 229 20.77 19.18 21.30
N LEU A 230 19.59 18.56 21.28
CA LEU A 230 19.50 17.10 21.26
C LEU A 230 19.86 16.57 19.88
N GLY A 231 19.19 17.05 18.83
CA GLY A 231 19.39 16.52 17.48
C GLY A 231 20.80 16.75 16.95
N ILE A 232 21.25 18.01 16.92
CA ILE A 232 22.52 18.37 16.29
C ILE A 232 23.70 18.20 17.26
N ALA A 233 23.62 18.76 18.47
CA ALA A 233 24.79 18.79 19.36
C ALA A 233 25.05 17.47 20.11
N VAL A 234 24.01 16.71 20.48
CA VAL A 234 24.16 15.44 21.20
C VAL A 234 24.19 14.23 20.26
N PHE A 235 23.29 14.19 19.27
CA PHE A 235 23.12 13.04 18.37
C PHE A 235 23.71 13.23 16.96
N ASP A 236 24.43 14.35 16.71
CA ASP A 236 25.10 14.67 15.43
C ASP A 236 24.22 14.52 14.18
N LEU A 237 22.92 14.84 14.32
CA LEU A 237 21.99 14.77 13.21
C LEU A 237 22.17 15.96 12.27
N PRO A 238 22.07 15.75 10.95
CA PRO A 238 22.02 16.86 10.01
C PRO A 238 20.78 17.73 10.30
N TRP A 239 20.91 19.04 10.10
CA TRP A 239 19.86 20.01 10.43
C TRP A 239 18.49 19.66 9.80
N THR A 240 18.49 19.09 8.59
CA THR A 240 17.28 18.64 7.90
C THR A 240 16.56 17.51 8.63
N ASN A 241 17.27 16.60 9.29
CA ASN A 241 16.66 15.53 10.08
C ASN A 241 16.23 16.02 11.46
N ALA A 242 17.01 16.90 12.10
CA ALA A 242 16.66 17.46 13.40
C ALA A 242 15.34 18.25 13.37
N TYR A 243 15.11 19.04 12.31
CA TYR A 243 13.89 19.86 12.18
C TYR A 243 12.83 19.28 11.24
N GLY A 244 13.22 18.41 10.32
CA GLY A 244 12.36 17.91 9.24
C GLY A 244 12.29 16.39 9.14
N GLY A 245 12.96 15.63 10.00
CA GLY A 245 13.14 14.18 9.85
C GLY A 245 11.84 13.42 9.61
N SER A 246 10.81 13.65 10.43
CA SER A 246 9.50 12.99 10.30
C SER A 246 8.54 13.68 9.32
N LEU A 247 8.80 14.95 8.97
CA LEU A 247 7.87 15.86 8.27
C LEU A 247 8.20 16.06 6.78
N ILE A 248 9.49 16.12 6.45
CA ILE A 248 10.03 16.56 5.16
C ILE A 248 10.74 15.39 4.46
N ARG A 249 11.31 14.46 5.22
CA ARG A 249 11.97 13.26 4.70
C ARG A 249 11.44 12.03 5.41
N ALA A 250 10.16 11.75 5.21
CA ALA A 250 9.58 10.45 5.50
C ALA A 250 10.29 9.41 4.58
N SER A 251 11.45 8.95 5.06
CA SER A 251 12.30 7.86 4.60
C SER A 251 12.19 7.49 3.11
N GLY A 252 12.96 8.17 2.26
CA GLY A 252 13.50 7.64 0.99
C GLY A 252 12.55 7.04 -0.05
N GLY A 253 11.22 7.13 0.12
CA GLY A 253 10.32 6.26 -0.64
C GLY A 253 8.83 6.53 -0.54
N ILE A 254 8.43 7.57 0.18
CA ILE A 254 7.03 7.97 0.27
C ILE A 254 6.70 8.84 -0.95
N SER A 255 5.60 8.53 -1.64
CA SER A 255 5.16 9.32 -2.79
C SER A 255 5.03 10.80 -2.41
N THR A 256 5.43 11.70 -3.32
CA THR A 256 5.37 13.16 -3.10
C THR A 256 3.98 13.62 -2.67
N TRP A 257 2.94 12.93 -3.14
CA TRP A 257 1.55 13.10 -2.72
C TRP A 257 1.32 12.78 -1.23
N THR A 258 1.77 11.61 -0.77
CA THR A 258 1.63 11.20 0.64
C THR A 258 2.35 12.18 1.58
N GLY A 259 3.55 12.65 1.21
CA GLY A 259 4.27 13.66 1.98
C GLY A 259 3.46 14.95 2.15
N ARG A 260 2.83 15.46 1.08
CA ARG A 260 1.97 16.65 1.12
C ARG A 260 0.77 16.47 2.03
N CYS A 261 0.10 15.31 1.97
CA CYS A 261 -1.01 15.00 2.87
C CYS A 261 -0.58 14.92 4.33
N CYS A 262 0.59 14.34 4.63
CA CYS A 262 1.17 14.34 5.98
C CYS A 262 1.45 15.75 6.48
N VAL A 263 2.07 16.62 5.68
CA VAL A 263 2.27 18.03 6.06
C VAL A 263 0.93 18.73 6.30
N GLY A 264 -0.07 18.49 5.44
CA GLY A 264 -1.44 18.98 5.63
C GLY A 264 -2.07 18.54 6.94
N LEU A 265 -1.87 17.27 7.34
CA LEU A 265 -2.32 16.74 8.64
C LEU A 265 -1.68 17.48 9.82
N TYR A 266 -0.37 17.77 9.75
CA TYR A 266 0.31 18.53 10.81
C TYR A 266 -0.16 19.98 10.90
N LEU A 267 -0.36 20.65 9.76
CA LEU A 267 -0.81 22.05 9.70
C LEU A 267 -2.28 22.23 10.11
N LEU A 268 -3.08 21.17 10.02
CA LEU A 268 -4.50 21.18 10.38
C LEU A 268 -4.71 21.57 11.86
N PHE A 269 -3.93 21.02 12.79
CA PHE A 269 -4.15 21.25 14.23
C PHE A 269 -3.88 22.71 14.65
N PRO A 270 -2.74 23.33 14.28
CA PRO A 270 -2.49 24.74 14.56
C PRO A 270 -3.52 25.65 13.88
N ALA A 271 -3.91 25.34 12.64
CA ALA A 271 -4.89 26.12 11.90
C ALA A 271 -6.27 26.08 12.58
N VAL A 272 -6.72 24.90 13.04
CA VAL A 272 -7.99 24.76 13.76
C VAL A 272 -7.95 25.49 15.10
N LEU A 273 -6.86 25.38 15.86
CA LEU A 273 -6.72 26.08 17.15
C LEU A 273 -6.71 27.61 16.97
N ALA A 274 -5.90 28.12 16.04
CA ALA A 274 -5.83 29.56 15.74
C ALA A 274 -7.15 30.11 15.17
N GLY A 275 -7.77 29.39 14.23
CA GLY A 275 -9.03 29.79 13.61
C GLY A 275 -10.20 29.79 14.61
N ALA A 276 -10.30 28.75 15.45
CA ALA A 276 -11.37 28.66 16.44
C ALA A 276 -11.26 29.75 17.52
N THR A 277 -10.04 30.08 17.95
CA THR A 277 -9.79 31.17 18.91
C THR A 277 -10.01 32.56 18.30
N ALA A 278 -9.59 32.79 17.05
CA ALA A 278 -9.86 34.04 16.32
C ALA A 278 -11.36 34.31 16.19
N CYS A 279 -12.16 33.30 15.83
CA CYS A 279 -13.62 33.43 15.78
C CYS A 279 -14.24 33.77 17.14
N ARG A 280 -13.71 33.22 18.24
CA ARG A 280 -14.17 33.55 19.60
C ARG A 280 -13.89 35.00 19.96
N VAL A 281 -12.69 35.50 19.65
CA VAL A 281 -12.32 36.90 19.90
C VAL A 281 -13.15 37.87 19.05
N LEU A 282 -13.38 37.54 17.77
CA LEU A 282 -14.19 38.36 16.87
C LEU A 282 -15.67 38.41 17.28
N SER A 283 -16.24 37.28 17.71
CA SER A 283 -17.63 37.24 18.21
C SER A 283 -17.79 38.00 19.52
N ALA A 284 -16.85 37.88 20.46
CA ALA A 284 -16.85 38.66 21.70
C ALA A 284 -16.75 40.18 21.44
N ARG A 285 -15.88 40.60 20.50
CA ARG A 285 -15.73 42.02 20.10
C ARG A 285 -16.96 42.59 19.38
N ARG A 286 -17.73 41.76 18.68
CA ARG A 286 -19.00 42.16 18.06
C ARG A 286 -20.12 42.27 19.07
N ALA A 287 -20.24 41.30 19.99
CA ALA A 287 -21.19 41.35 21.08
C ALA A 287 -20.99 42.60 21.98
N SER A 288 -19.73 43.00 22.23
CA SER A 288 -19.43 44.23 22.97
C SER A 288 -19.65 45.52 22.18
N ARG A 289 -19.72 45.46 20.84
CA ARG A 289 -20.04 46.60 19.97
C ARG A 289 -21.56 46.78 19.83
N ASP A 290 -22.30 45.68 19.78
CA ASP A 290 -23.77 45.70 19.69
C ASP A 290 -24.43 46.03 21.04
N SER A 291 -23.78 45.78 22.18
CA SER A 291 -24.26 46.22 23.50
C SER A 291 -24.22 47.74 23.72
N GLY A 292 -23.61 48.51 22.81
CA GLY A 292 -23.53 49.97 22.86
C GLY A 292 -24.44 50.72 21.88
N ARG A 293 -25.20 50.01 21.02
CA ARG A 293 -26.15 50.62 20.06
C ARG A 293 -27.39 49.75 19.93
N ALA A 294 -28.41 50.03 20.73
CA ALA A 294 -29.76 49.58 20.44
C ALA A 294 -30.33 50.45 19.30
N SER A 295 -30.27 49.97 18.06
CA SER A 295 -31.16 50.44 16.98
C SER A 295 -31.69 49.26 16.17
N PRO A 296 -33.00 49.18 15.91
CA PRO A 296 -33.60 48.09 15.16
C PRO A 296 -33.45 48.29 13.64
N GLY A 297 -32.96 47.27 12.95
CA GLY A 297 -32.75 47.25 11.49
C GLY A 297 -31.27 47.43 11.16
N THR A 298 -30.55 46.47 10.61
CA THR A 298 -30.86 45.58 9.50
C THR A 298 -30.19 44.23 9.76
N ARG A 299 -30.96 43.14 9.73
CA ARG A 299 -30.42 41.77 9.79
C ARG A 299 -29.52 41.54 8.57
N ALA A 300 -28.20 41.54 8.78
CA ALA A 300 -27.23 41.09 7.79
C ALA A 300 -27.49 39.61 7.47
N LEU A 301 -28.11 39.38 6.32
CA LEU A 301 -28.57 38.07 5.81
C LEU A 301 -27.43 37.07 5.50
N TRP A 302 -26.15 37.46 5.64
CA TRP A 302 -25.02 36.72 5.08
C TRP A 302 -24.11 35.99 6.09
N MET A 303 -24.44 35.99 7.38
CA MET A 303 -23.65 35.28 8.41
C MET A 303 -24.33 34.11 9.16
N PRO A 304 -25.66 33.92 9.16
CA PRO A 304 -26.23 32.67 9.68
C PRO A 304 -25.89 31.48 8.78
N ALA A 305 -25.66 31.69 7.49
CA ALA A 305 -25.49 30.60 6.53
C ALA A 305 -24.23 29.75 6.79
N ILE A 306 -23.12 30.35 7.22
CA ILE A 306 -21.84 29.63 7.42
C ILE A 306 -21.78 28.94 8.78
N SER A 307 -22.35 29.54 9.83
CA SER A 307 -22.44 28.89 11.15
C SER A 307 -23.46 27.76 11.15
N HIS A 308 -24.59 27.92 10.46
CA HIS A 308 -25.66 26.92 10.38
C HIS A 308 -25.31 25.74 9.46
N PHE A 309 -24.41 25.92 8.49
CA PHE A 309 -23.85 24.82 7.68
C PHE A 309 -22.96 23.88 8.50
N PHE A 310 -22.27 24.40 9.53
CA PHE A 310 -21.36 23.62 10.38
C PHE A 310 -21.96 23.13 11.71
N SER A 311 -23.11 23.67 12.15
CA SER A 311 -23.79 23.27 13.38
C SER A 311 -25.16 22.64 13.10
N TRP A 312 -25.16 21.45 12.52
CA TRP A 312 -26.40 20.66 12.49
C TRP A 312 -26.69 20.17 13.92
N GLY A 313 -27.93 20.33 14.40
CA GLY A 313 -28.35 19.89 15.74
C GLY A 313 -28.20 18.37 15.95
N GLU A 314 -28.22 17.93 17.21
CA GLU A 314 -28.07 16.51 17.60
C GLU A 314 -29.10 15.59 16.91
N SER A 315 -30.27 16.11 16.51
CA SER A 315 -31.33 15.36 15.83
C SER A 315 -31.04 14.97 14.37
N ARG A 316 -29.98 15.50 13.74
CA ARG A 316 -29.62 15.21 12.33
C ARG A 316 -28.26 14.53 12.17
N TRP A 317 -27.86 13.74 13.15
CA TRP A 317 -26.55 13.10 13.18
C TRP A 317 -26.33 12.11 12.01
N ILE A 318 -27.36 11.42 11.56
CA ILE A 318 -27.31 10.50 10.40
C ILE A 318 -26.88 11.27 9.14
N MET A 319 -27.47 12.43 8.90
CA MET A 319 -27.12 13.25 7.74
C MET A 319 -25.71 13.86 7.83
N LYS A 320 -25.19 14.12 9.04
CA LYS A 320 -23.78 14.51 9.21
C LYS A 320 -22.84 13.38 8.79
N VAL A 321 -23.10 12.17 9.30
CA VAL A 321 -22.32 10.98 8.96
C VAL A 321 -22.40 10.73 7.45
N ALA A 322 -23.60 10.80 6.86
CA ALA A 322 -23.80 10.67 5.41
C ALA A 322 -23.03 11.73 4.62
N ALA A 323 -23.06 13.01 5.03
CA ALA A 323 -22.32 14.07 4.34
C ALA A 323 -20.80 13.86 4.38
N VAL A 324 -20.26 13.42 5.52
CA VAL A 324 -18.83 13.08 5.64
C VAL A 324 -18.49 11.88 4.75
N TRP A 325 -19.31 10.84 4.72
CA TRP A 325 -19.08 9.68 3.86
C TRP A 325 -19.23 9.99 2.37
N LEU A 326 -20.20 10.82 1.98
CA LEU A 326 -20.37 11.26 0.59
C LEU A 326 -19.18 12.09 0.11
N SER A 327 -18.68 13.00 0.95
CA SER A 327 -17.48 13.79 0.64
C SER A 327 -16.23 12.94 0.63
N ALA A 328 -16.04 12.03 1.59
CA ALA A 328 -14.93 11.09 1.60
C ALA A 328 -14.96 10.17 0.37
N GLY A 329 -16.14 9.64 0.03
CA GLY A 329 -16.37 8.80 -1.15
C GLY A 329 -16.07 9.54 -2.45
N ALA A 330 -16.50 10.80 -2.58
CA ALA A 330 -16.17 11.62 -3.75
C ALA A 330 -14.66 11.85 -3.87
N VAL A 331 -13.98 12.25 -2.79
CA VAL A 331 -12.53 12.48 -2.81
C VAL A 331 -11.78 11.19 -3.14
N VAL A 332 -12.16 10.06 -2.54
CA VAL A 332 -11.57 8.76 -2.84
C VAL A 332 -11.81 8.38 -4.29
N TRP A 333 -13.03 8.53 -4.81
CA TRP A 333 -13.34 8.23 -6.21
C TRP A 333 -12.45 9.02 -7.19
N PHE A 334 -12.27 10.33 -6.98
CA PHE A 334 -11.42 11.17 -7.83
C PHE A 334 -9.92 10.91 -7.69
N THR A 335 -9.50 10.25 -6.61
CA THR A 335 -8.08 9.96 -6.31
C THR A 335 -7.71 8.49 -6.49
N SER A 336 -8.67 7.62 -6.78
CA SER A 336 -8.45 6.20 -7.00
C SER A 336 -8.03 5.93 -8.43
N ASP A 337 -6.99 5.12 -8.60
CA ASP A 337 -6.72 4.41 -9.84
C ASP A 337 -7.13 2.93 -9.67
N PRO A 338 -8.31 2.52 -10.19
CA PRO A 338 -8.79 1.15 -10.06
C PRO A 338 -7.84 0.12 -10.68
N GLY A 339 -7.16 0.48 -11.78
CA GLY A 339 -6.24 -0.42 -12.47
C GLY A 339 -5.05 -0.75 -11.58
N TYR A 340 -4.48 0.25 -10.92
CA TYR A 340 -3.34 0.08 -10.03
C TYR A 340 -3.62 -0.89 -8.88
N ARG A 341 -4.79 -0.76 -8.26
CA ARG A 341 -5.22 -1.66 -7.20
C ARG A 341 -5.36 -3.11 -7.68
N ILE A 342 -5.90 -3.32 -8.88
CA ILE A 342 -6.04 -4.65 -9.48
C ILE A 342 -4.66 -5.28 -9.71
N VAL A 343 -3.68 -4.52 -10.21
CA VAL A 343 -2.30 -5.00 -10.39
C VAL A 343 -1.71 -5.53 -9.07
N LEU A 344 -1.93 -4.81 -7.97
CA LEU A 344 -1.45 -5.26 -6.65
C LEU A 344 -2.20 -6.47 -6.12
N GLN A 345 -3.51 -6.58 -6.38
CA GLN A 345 -4.28 -7.77 -6.04
C GLN A 345 -3.75 -8.99 -6.79
N MET A 346 -3.56 -8.87 -8.10
CA MET A 346 -2.95 -9.93 -8.91
C MET A 346 -1.60 -10.36 -8.33
N ASP A 347 -0.77 -9.40 -7.94
CA ASP A 347 0.53 -9.73 -7.38
C ASP A 347 0.46 -10.38 -5.99
N TYR A 348 -0.43 -9.89 -5.13
CA TYR A 348 -0.70 -10.49 -3.84
C TYR A 348 -1.16 -11.93 -3.99
N TYR A 349 -2.10 -12.21 -4.90
CA TYR A 349 -2.58 -13.56 -5.19
C TYR A 349 -1.48 -14.45 -5.77
N CYS A 350 -0.67 -13.95 -6.71
CA CYS A 350 0.51 -14.66 -7.19
C CYS A 350 1.50 -15.02 -6.07
N ALA A 351 1.72 -14.10 -5.12
CA ALA A 351 2.64 -14.32 -4.00
C ALA A 351 2.18 -15.41 -3.03
N HIS A 352 0.87 -15.68 -3.01
CA HIS A 352 0.22 -16.70 -2.19
C HIS A 352 -0.25 -17.91 -3.01
N GLU A 353 0.13 -17.99 -4.29
CA GLU A 353 -0.21 -19.10 -5.21
C GLU A 353 -1.72 -19.30 -5.41
N MET A 354 -2.48 -18.21 -5.28
CA MET A 354 -3.93 -18.15 -5.50
C MET A 354 -4.21 -17.91 -7.00
N TRP A 355 -3.85 -18.89 -7.83
CA TRP A 355 -3.86 -18.75 -9.30
C TRP A 355 -5.22 -18.42 -9.91
N PRO A 356 -6.34 -19.04 -9.49
CA PRO A 356 -7.66 -18.66 -9.99
C PRO A 356 -8.00 -17.18 -9.72
N GLU A 357 -7.70 -16.68 -8.53
CA GLU A 357 -7.98 -15.31 -8.12
C GLU A 357 -7.13 -14.29 -8.88
N VAL A 358 -5.93 -14.67 -9.35
CA VAL A 358 -5.13 -13.84 -10.28
C VAL A 358 -5.89 -13.64 -11.59
N LEU A 359 -6.48 -14.69 -12.16
CA LEU A 359 -7.22 -14.62 -13.41
C LEU A 359 -8.55 -13.86 -13.24
N GLU A 360 -9.26 -14.05 -12.13
CA GLU A 360 -10.44 -13.24 -11.79
C GLU A 360 -10.10 -11.75 -11.61
N ALA A 361 -8.92 -11.43 -11.07
CA ALA A 361 -8.44 -10.07 -10.99
C ALA A 361 -8.05 -9.51 -12.37
N ALA A 362 -7.38 -10.30 -13.21
CA ALA A 362 -7.08 -9.93 -14.60
C ALA A 362 -8.35 -9.60 -15.38
N ASP A 363 -9.41 -10.39 -15.23
CA ASP A 363 -10.69 -10.17 -15.90
C ASP A 363 -11.36 -8.82 -15.57
N ARG A 364 -11.09 -8.27 -14.39
CA ARG A 364 -11.59 -6.95 -13.97
C ARG A 364 -10.72 -5.79 -14.45
N MET A 365 -9.53 -6.07 -14.98
CA MET A 365 -8.57 -5.06 -15.41
C MET A 365 -9.06 -4.35 -16.68
N PRO A 366 -9.09 -3.01 -16.72
CA PRO A 366 -9.42 -2.28 -17.95
C PRO A 366 -8.42 -2.63 -19.06
N ARG A 367 -8.92 -2.94 -20.27
CA ARG A 367 -8.10 -3.40 -21.40
C ARG A 367 -6.90 -2.49 -21.71
N GLY A 368 -7.10 -1.16 -21.67
CA GLY A 368 -6.05 -0.16 -21.91
C GLY A 368 -5.03 0.02 -20.77
N SER A 369 -5.17 -0.70 -19.66
CA SER A 369 -4.35 -0.54 -18.46
C SER A 369 -3.43 -1.73 -18.19
N TYR A 370 -3.43 -2.76 -19.04
CA TYR A 370 -2.50 -3.89 -18.95
C TYR A 370 -1.06 -3.42 -19.14
N ASN A 371 -0.21 -3.71 -18.14
CA ASN A 371 1.22 -3.47 -18.19
C ASN A 371 1.99 -4.80 -18.08
N ALA A 372 3.32 -4.73 -18.25
CA ALA A 372 4.17 -5.93 -18.20
C ALA A 372 3.98 -6.76 -16.93
N ARG A 373 3.78 -6.12 -15.77
CA ARG A 373 3.55 -6.80 -14.47
C ARG A 373 2.24 -7.58 -14.45
N CYS A 374 1.16 -7.00 -14.98
CA CYS A 374 -0.12 -7.69 -15.12
C CYS A 374 0.02 -8.90 -16.03
N ASN A 375 0.65 -8.72 -17.19
CA ASN A 375 0.85 -9.77 -18.18
C ASN A 375 1.66 -10.95 -17.60
N GLN A 376 2.71 -10.66 -16.85
CA GLN A 376 3.54 -11.69 -16.21
C GLN A 376 2.77 -12.47 -15.14
N ASN A 377 2.05 -11.77 -14.24
CA ASN A 377 1.23 -12.43 -13.22
C ASN A 377 0.11 -13.28 -13.82
N MET A 378 -0.61 -12.74 -14.80
CA MET A 378 -1.64 -13.47 -15.54
C MET A 378 -1.06 -14.69 -16.27
N MET A 379 0.09 -14.55 -16.94
CA MET A 379 0.72 -15.66 -17.66
C MET A 379 1.16 -16.77 -16.70
N LEU A 380 1.75 -16.41 -15.56
CA LEU A 380 2.12 -17.36 -14.52
C LEU A 380 0.87 -18.12 -14.03
N ALA A 381 -0.24 -17.42 -13.79
CA ALA A 381 -1.49 -18.05 -13.38
C ALA A 381 -2.09 -18.96 -14.47
N LEU A 382 -2.07 -18.56 -15.75
CA LEU A 382 -2.50 -19.41 -16.86
C LEU A 382 -1.65 -20.70 -16.95
N CYS A 383 -0.34 -20.59 -16.75
CA CYS A 383 0.56 -21.75 -16.80
C CYS A 383 0.33 -22.71 -15.63
N HIS A 384 0.11 -22.18 -14.41
CA HIS A 384 -0.19 -22.99 -13.23
C HIS A 384 -1.59 -23.63 -13.27
N THR A 385 -2.54 -23.05 -14.01
CA THR A 385 -3.91 -23.56 -14.14
C THR A 385 -4.13 -24.39 -15.40
N GLY A 386 -3.13 -24.51 -16.29
CA GLY A 386 -3.25 -25.23 -17.56
C GLY A 386 -4.14 -24.54 -18.60
N ARG A 387 -4.49 -23.25 -18.41
CA ARG A 387 -5.46 -22.52 -19.25
C ARG A 387 -4.82 -21.75 -20.41
N VAL A 388 -3.49 -21.86 -20.59
CA VAL A 388 -2.75 -21.18 -21.67
C VAL A 388 -3.35 -21.48 -23.04
N GLY A 389 -3.59 -22.75 -23.35
CA GLY A 389 -4.06 -23.19 -24.66
C GLY A 389 -5.49 -22.78 -24.99
N ASP A 390 -6.27 -22.23 -24.05
CA ASP A 390 -7.67 -21.86 -24.28
C ASP A 390 -7.93 -20.36 -24.13
N GLU A 391 -7.16 -19.69 -23.27
CA GLU A 391 -7.51 -18.35 -22.79
C GLU A 391 -6.41 -17.29 -22.94
N MET A 392 -5.19 -17.66 -23.35
CA MET A 392 -4.07 -16.73 -23.45
C MET A 392 -4.40 -15.45 -24.24
N PHE A 393 -5.14 -15.57 -25.34
CA PHE A 393 -5.48 -14.47 -26.25
C PHE A 393 -6.77 -13.73 -25.89
N ARG A 394 -7.49 -14.18 -24.86
CA ARG A 394 -8.58 -13.38 -24.25
C ARG A 394 -8.04 -12.11 -23.60
N TYR A 395 -6.79 -12.15 -23.15
CA TYR A 395 -6.12 -11.04 -22.50
C TYR A 395 -5.25 -10.24 -23.48
N PRO A 396 -5.05 -8.93 -23.27
CA PRO A 396 -4.23 -8.12 -24.16
C PRO A 396 -2.79 -8.64 -24.33
N GLN A 397 -2.45 -9.18 -25.50
CA GLN A 397 -1.08 -9.54 -25.90
C GLN A 397 -0.61 -8.64 -27.05
N ARG A 398 0.70 -8.41 -27.12
CA ARG A 398 1.36 -7.77 -28.27
C ARG A 398 2.63 -8.52 -28.63
N MET A 399 2.80 -8.84 -29.90
CA MET A 399 3.97 -9.55 -30.42
C MET A 399 5.26 -8.74 -30.26
N ALA A 400 5.19 -7.41 -30.43
CA ALA A 400 6.32 -6.49 -30.30
C ALA A 400 6.71 -6.15 -28.85
N ASP A 401 5.94 -6.60 -27.85
CA ASP A 401 6.23 -6.33 -26.45
C ASP A 401 7.27 -7.33 -25.92
N ASP A 402 8.26 -6.86 -25.16
CA ASP A 402 9.29 -7.70 -24.52
C ASP A 402 8.84 -8.27 -23.17
N SER A 403 7.56 -8.05 -22.77
CA SER A 403 7.01 -8.45 -21.47
C SER A 403 7.07 -9.96 -21.15
N PHE A 404 7.33 -10.83 -22.12
CA PHE A 404 7.59 -12.26 -21.85
C PHE A 404 8.95 -12.48 -21.17
N ARG A 405 9.92 -11.57 -21.39
CA ARG A 405 11.21 -11.66 -20.72
C ARG A 405 11.01 -11.35 -19.24
N MET A 406 11.01 -12.40 -18.45
CA MET A 406 10.88 -12.33 -16.99
C MET A 406 12.02 -11.53 -16.37
N ARG A 407 13.23 -11.64 -16.93
CA ARG A 407 14.36 -10.76 -16.62
C ARG A 407 14.32 -9.51 -17.52
N SER A 408 13.68 -8.45 -17.04
CA SER A 408 13.69 -7.14 -17.71
C SER A 408 15.07 -6.46 -17.62
N MET A 409 15.39 -5.60 -18.60
CA MET A 409 16.52 -4.66 -18.47
C MET A 409 16.25 -3.57 -17.42
N ALA A 410 14.98 -3.31 -17.11
CA ALA A 410 14.62 -2.39 -16.04
C ALA A 410 14.97 -3.03 -14.69
N LYS A 411 15.92 -2.41 -13.97
CA LYS A 411 16.30 -2.80 -12.61
C LYS A 411 15.19 -2.44 -11.63
N ASP A 412 14.11 -3.22 -11.64
CA ASP A 412 12.98 -3.14 -10.71
C ASP A 412 13.03 -4.37 -9.77
N PRO A 413 13.04 -4.18 -8.44
CA PRO A 413 13.19 -5.28 -7.49
C PRO A 413 12.08 -6.33 -7.59
N HIS A 414 10.90 -5.86 -7.98
CA HIS A 414 9.70 -6.68 -8.10
C HIS A 414 9.75 -7.59 -9.33
N THR A 415 10.27 -7.10 -10.45
CA THR A 415 10.48 -7.90 -11.65
C THR A 415 11.41 -9.09 -11.39
N TYR A 416 12.48 -8.91 -10.60
CA TYR A 416 13.33 -10.02 -10.17
C TYR A 416 12.60 -11.03 -9.28
N LEU A 417 11.68 -10.56 -8.43
CA LEU A 417 10.87 -11.45 -7.60
C LEU A 417 9.97 -12.36 -8.45
N GLN A 418 9.30 -11.79 -9.44
CA GLN A 418 8.45 -12.52 -10.38
C GLN A 418 9.28 -13.49 -11.24
N ALA A 419 10.44 -13.04 -11.74
CA ALA A 419 11.37 -13.89 -12.47
C ALA A 419 11.84 -15.09 -11.63
N SER A 420 12.14 -14.85 -10.35
CA SER A 420 12.55 -15.91 -9.43
C SER A 420 11.46 -16.98 -9.27
N ARG A 421 10.18 -16.59 -9.14
CA ARG A 421 9.03 -17.52 -9.11
C ARG A 421 8.90 -18.33 -10.40
N TYR A 422 9.05 -17.67 -11.55
CA TYR A 422 9.02 -18.30 -12.86
C TYR A 422 10.11 -19.37 -13.00
N PHE A 423 11.36 -19.01 -12.69
CA PHE A 423 12.48 -19.94 -12.78
C PHE A 423 12.39 -21.07 -11.76
N TRP A 424 11.82 -20.79 -10.58
CA TRP A 424 11.51 -21.82 -9.59
C TRP A 424 10.52 -22.85 -10.13
N GLY A 425 9.38 -22.41 -10.68
CA GLY A 425 8.35 -23.31 -11.20
C GLY A 425 8.81 -24.13 -12.41
N THR A 426 9.66 -23.57 -13.27
CA THR A 426 10.22 -24.25 -14.43
C THR A 426 11.39 -25.19 -14.10
N GLY A 427 11.85 -25.22 -12.83
CA GLY A 427 12.97 -26.06 -12.38
C GLY A 427 14.36 -25.43 -12.60
N GLN A 428 14.44 -24.24 -13.16
CA GLN A 428 15.68 -23.48 -13.38
C GLN A 428 16.18 -22.81 -12.08
N VAL A 429 16.41 -23.60 -11.04
CA VAL A 429 16.67 -23.12 -9.67
C VAL A 429 17.90 -22.21 -9.56
N ASN A 430 18.90 -22.37 -10.43
CA ASN A 430 20.06 -21.45 -10.49
C ASN A 430 19.67 -20.02 -10.90
N GLN A 431 18.79 -19.88 -11.89
CA GLN A 431 18.27 -18.57 -12.29
C GLN A 431 17.32 -17.99 -11.24
N ALA A 432 16.54 -18.86 -10.59
CA ALA A 432 15.70 -18.47 -9.46
C ALA A 432 16.53 -17.88 -8.32
N GLU A 433 17.66 -18.52 -7.97
CA GLU A 433 18.61 -18.06 -6.96
C GLU A 433 19.19 -16.69 -7.31
N LEU A 434 19.69 -16.51 -8.55
CA LEU A 434 20.22 -15.24 -9.02
C LEU A 434 19.21 -14.11 -8.86
N CYS A 435 17.99 -14.32 -9.35
CA CYS A 435 16.92 -13.32 -9.28
C CYS A 435 16.50 -13.03 -7.83
N ALA A 436 16.48 -14.04 -6.95
CA ALA A 436 16.18 -13.84 -5.54
C ALA A 436 17.24 -13.00 -4.83
N TYR A 437 18.53 -13.19 -5.15
CA TYR A 437 19.61 -12.36 -4.62
C TYR A 437 19.59 -10.93 -5.15
N GLU A 438 19.28 -10.71 -6.44
CA GLU A 438 19.08 -9.36 -6.98
C GLU A 438 17.94 -8.64 -6.26
N SER A 439 16.82 -9.35 -6.00
CA SER A 439 15.72 -8.78 -5.23
C SER A 439 16.12 -8.48 -3.77
N LEU A 440 16.91 -9.35 -3.13
CA LEU A 440 17.47 -9.14 -1.78
C LEU A 440 18.36 -7.89 -1.73
N LEU A 441 19.26 -7.73 -2.71
CA LEU A 441 20.16 -6.57 -2.83
C LEU A 441 19.39 -5.25 -2.92
N MET A 442 18.25 -5.27 -3.61
CA MET A 442 17.47 -4.06 -3.86
C MET A 442 16.44 -3.74 -2.77
N THR A 443 15.78 -4.74 -2.19
CA THR A 443 14.69 -4.53 -1.20
C THR A 443 15.12 -4.75 0.24
N GLY A 444 16.21 -5.47 0.46
CA GLY A 444 16.64 -5.93 1.78
C GLY A 444 15.88 -7.17 2.23
N ASP A 445 15.77 -7.33 3.55
CA ASP A 445 15.36 -8.56 4.22
C ASP A 445 13.83 -8.76 4.27
N LEU A 446 13.17 -8.61 3.12
CA LEU A 446 11.74 -8.86 2.95
C LEU A 446 11.42 -10.32 3.32
N PRO A 447 10.41 -10.62 4.16
CA PRO A 447 10.18 -11.97 4.66
C PRO A 447 9.98 -13.02 3.56
N TRP A 448 9.30 -12.65 2.48
CA TRP A 448 9.09 -13.53 1.33
C TRP A 448 10.42 -13.93 0.67
N ILE A 449 11.36 -12.98 0.50
CA ILE A 449 12.67 -13.24 -0.11
C ILE A 449 13.51 -14.15 0.77
N LEU A 450 13.54 -13.90 2.09
CA LEU A 450 14.23 -14.75 3.04
C LEU A 450 13.69 -16.18 3.01
N HIS A 451 12.37 -16.33 3.00
CA HIS A 451 11.73 -17.64 2.90
C HIS A 451 12.09 -18.33 1.57
N HIS A 452 11.96 -17.62 0.44
CA HIS A 452 12.25 -18.18 -0.88
C HIS A 452 13.72 -18.59 -1.04
N LEU A 453 14.67 -17.77 -0.58
CA LEU A 453 16.10 -18.12 -0.57
C LEU A 453 16.40 -19.31 0.35
N ALA A 454 15.69 -19.45 1.47
CA ALA A 454 15.81 -20.65 2.30
C ALA A 454 15.40 -21.89 1.51
N LEU A 455 14.24 -21.89 0.85
CA LEU A 455 13.76 -23.03 0.05
C LEU A 455 14.70 -23.36 -1.11
N ILE A 456 15.21 -22.36 -1.81
CA ILE A 456 16.23 -22.53 -2.87
C ILE A 456 17.47 -23.23 -2.33
N ASN A 457 18.00 -22.79 -1.20
CA ASN A 457 19.19 -23.40 -0.62
C ASN A 457 18.93 -24.84 -0.13
N ILE A 458 17.74 -25.14 0.38
CA ILE A 458 17.36 -26.53 0.76
C ILE A 458 17.31 -27.43 -0.47
N VAL A 459 16.67 -26.98 -1.55
CA VAL A 459 16.58 -27.73 -2.81
C VAL A 459 17.96 -27.99 -3.42
N LYS A 460 18.88 -27.02 -3.30
CA LYS A 460 20.28 -27.13 -3.76
C LYS A 460 21.20 -27.89 -2.80
N ASP A 461 20.67 -28.60 -1.80
CA ASP A 461 21.45 -29.33 -0.79
C ASP A 461 22.43 -28.45 0.02
N ARG A 462 22.03 -27.20 0.32
CA ARG A 462 22.79 -26.21 1.11
C ARG A 462 22.06 -25.83 2.41
N PRO A 463 21.84 -26.77 3.35
CA PRO A 463 21.05 -26.53 4.56
C PRO A 463 21.64 -25.44 5.47
N GLU A 464 22.97 -25.33 5.55
CA GLU A 464 23.61 -24.29 6.38
C GLU A 464 23.34 -22.87 5.84
N ALA A 465 23.33 -22.69 4.52
CA ALA A 465 22.93 -21.41 3.92
C ALA A 465 21.44 -21.14 4.15
N ALA A 466 20.58 -22.15 4.02
CA ALA A 466 19.15 -22.02 4.31
C ALA A 466 18.90 -21.57 5.77
N LYS A 467 19.63 -22.13 6.73
CA LYS A 467 19.55 -21.75 8.15
C LYS A 467 19.86 -20.27 8.38
N VAL A 468 20.75 -19.64 7.60
CA VAL A 468 21.02 -18.19 7.71
C VAL A 468 19.76 -17.38 7.43
N PHE A 469 19.08 -17.67 6.32
CA PHE A 469 17.85 -16.97 5.94
C PHE A 469 16.71 -17.27 6.91
N LEU A 470 16.56 -18.51 7.37
CA LEU A 470 15.52 -18.86 8.34
C LEU A 470 15.76 -18.21 9.71
N LYS A 471 17.01 -18.07 10.16
CA LYS A 471 17.36 -17.32 11.40
C LYS A 471 17.06 -15.83 11.28
N ALA A 472 17.22 -15.25 10.09
CA ALA A 472 16.81 -13.87 9.84
C ALA A 472 15.26 -13.76 9.84
N LEU A 473 14.60 -14.69 9.15
CA LEU A 473 13.14 -14.75 9.06
C LEU A 473 12.49 -15.01 10.42
N SER A 474 13.12 -15.78 11.31
CA SER A 474 12.59 -16.10 12.64
C SER A 474 12.47 -14.87 13.54
N LYS A 475 13.19 -13.79 13.21
CA LYS A 475 13.09 -12.50 13.89
C LYS A 475 12.04 -11.58 13.28
N LYS A 476 11.42 -11.94 12.16
CA LYS A 476 10.36 -11.14 11.54
C LYS A 476 9.01 -11.39 12.23
N PRO A 477 8.21 -10.35 12.50
CA PRO A 477 6.87 -10.52 13.06
C PRO A 477 6.03 -11.41 12.15
N LEU A 478 5.14 -12.22 12.72
CA LEU A 478 4.27 -13.17 12.00
C LEU A 478 4.97 -14.36 11.31
N HIS A 479 6.30 -14.30 11.07
CA HIS A 479 7.06 -15.38 10.43
C HIS A 479 7.88 -16.22 11.41
N GLY A 480 8.06 -15.75 12.65
CA GLY A 480 8.87 -16.40 13.68
C GLY A 480 8.61 -17.90 13.85
N ARG A 481 7.34 -18.26 14.09
CA ARG A 481 6.95 -19.66 14.34
C ARG A 481 7.24 -20.58 13.15
N VAL A 482 6.89 -20.15 11.95
CA VAL A 482 7.10 -20.95 10.72
C VAL A 482 8.59 -21.15 10.48
N ALA A 483 9.39 -20.10 10.62
CA ALA A 483 10.83 -20.18 10.42
C ALA A 483 11.53 -21.08 11.47
N THR A 484 11.12 -20.99 12.74
CA THR A 484 11.66 -21.86 13.81
C THR A 484 11.28 -23.33 13.58
N GLU A 485 10.06 -23.59 13.11
CA GLU A 485 9.64 -24.95 12.77
C GLU A 485 10.45 -25.52 11.60
N MET A 486 10.67 -24.73 10.54
CA MET A 486 11.53 -25.14 9.43
C MET A 486 12.98 -25.37 9.86
N LEU A 487 13.50 -24.54 10.77
CA LEU A 487 14.84 -24.74 11.34
C LEU A 487 14.93 -26.09 12.07
N ARG A 488 13.92 -26.43 12.87
CA ARG A 488 13.83 -27.73 13.57
C ARG A 488 13.76 -28.89 12.57
N SER A 489 12.90 -28.79 11.55
CA SER A 489 12.80 -29.82 10.51
C SER A 489 14.11 -30.02 9.76
N LEU A 490 14.89 -28.97 9.52
CA LEU A 490 16.22 -29.06 8.88
C LEU A 490 17.30 -29.70 9.77
N GLU A 491 17.13 -29.68 11.09
CA GLU A 491 18.00 -30.40 12.01
C GLU A 491 17.72 -31.91 11.97
N GLU A 492 16.46 -32.30 11.79
CA GLU A 492 16.02 -33.69 11.68
C GLU A 492 16.29 -34.27 10.28
N ASP A 493 15.98 -33.52 9.23
CA ASP A 493 16.16 -33.89 7.83
C ASP A 493 16.72 -32.69 7.03
N PRO A 494 18.04 -32.66 6.78
CA PRO A 494 18.69 -31.54 6.08
C PRO A 494 18.20 -31.30 4.64
N ARG A 495 17.54 -32.28 4.03
CA ARG A 495 17.01 -32.20 2.66
C ARG A 495 15.52 -31.96 2.60
N LEU A 496 14.83 -32.07 3.73
CA LEU A 496 13.37 -32.08 3.84
C LEU A 496 12.74 -33.01 2.79
N GLU A 497 13.25 -34.25 2.70
CA GLU A 497 12.72 -35.30 1.83
C GLU A 497 11.26 -35.65 2.15
N GLY A 498 10.72 -35.26 3.30
CA GLY A 498 9.28 -35.36 3.59
C GLY A 498 8.40 -34.39 2.79
N ASP A 499 8.94 -33.27 2.32
CA ASP A 499 8.19 -32.22 1.61
C ASP A 499 8.04 -32.56 0.11
N ALA A 500 6.80 -32.87 -0.30
CA ALA A 500 6.49 -33.24 -1.68
C ALA A 500 6.83 -32.14 -2.69
N ARG A 501 6.68 -30.87 -2.32
CA ARG A 501 6.94 -29.74 -3.19
C ARG A 501 8.43 -29.59 -3.44
N LEU A 502 9.25 -29.68 -2.38
CA LEU A 502 10.71 -29.59 -2.53
C LEU A 502 11.27 -30.77 -3.32
N ARG A 503 10.75 -31.99 -3.08
CA ARG A 503 11.10 -33.17 -3.89
C ARG A 503 10.77 -32.98 -5.37
N GLN A 504 9.60 -32.42 -5.68
CA GLN A 504 9.17 -32.16 -7.05
C GLN A 504 10.10 -31.16 -7.74
N ILE A 505 10.42 -30.03 -7.11
CA ILE A 505 11.34 -29.05 -7.69
C ILE A 505 12.74 -29.64 -7.89
N ARG A 506 13.25 -30.42 -6.93
CA ARG A 506 14.54 -31.12 -7.06
C ARG A 506 14.56 -32.09 -8.25
N ARG A 507 13.43 -32.77 -8.54
CA ARG A 507 13.28 -33.63 -9.72
C ARG A 507 13.37 -32.82 -11.02
N PHE A 508 12.78 -31.63 -11.06
CA PHE A 508 12.76 -30.76 -12.25
C PHE A 508 14.07 -30.03 -12.53
N MET A 509 15.00 -30.00 -11.58
CA MET A 509 16.28 -29.32 -11.77
C MET A 509 17.10 -29.94 -12.91
N PRO A 510 17.61 -29.12 -13.84
CA PRO A 510 18.69 -29.54 -14.73
C PRO A 510 19.90 -29.99 -13.92
N LYS A 511 20.49 -31.14 -14.30
CA LYS A 511 21.69 -31.70 -13.65
C LYS A 511 22.99 -31.20 -14.27
N ASP A 512 22.91 -30.68 -15.49
CA ASP A 512 24.06 -30.18 -16.21
C ASP A 512 24.38 -28.75 -15.75
N ASP A 513 25.65 -28.50 -15.46
CA ASP A 513 26.12 -27.18 -15.06
C ASP A 513 26.41 -26.34 -16.31
N THR A 514 25.56 -25.34 -16.57
CA THR A 514 25.71 -24.41 -17.69
C THR A 514 25.75 -22.97 -17.19
N ALA A 515 26.67 -22.17 -17.73
CA ALA A 515 26.83 -20.76 -17.43
C ALA A 515 26.62 -19.90 -18.70
N PRO A 516 25.41 -19.88 -19.28
CA PRO A 516 25.17 -19.13 -20.50
C PRO A 516 25.27 -17.62 -20.24
N LEU A 517 25.91 -16.89 -21.17
CA LEU A 517 26.08 -15.43 -21.11
C LEU A 517 24.75 -14.67 -21.23
N ALA A 518 23.73 -15.29 -21.82
CA ALA A 518 22.38 -14.75 -21.95
C ALA A 518 21.34 -15.86 -21.68
N VAL A 519 20.16 -15.48 -21.15
CA VAL A 519 19.03 -16.42 -20.98
C VAL A 519 18.38 -16.61 -22.34
N ASN A 520 18.32 -17.85 -22.81
CA ASN A 520 17.59 -18.20 -24.03
C ASN A 520 16.31 -18.93 -23.63
N TYR A 521 15.23 -18.16 -23.43
CA TYR A 521 13.96 -18.68 -22.93
C TYR A 521 13.42 -19.87 -23.73
N GLU A 522 13.62 -19.90 -25.06
CA GLU A 522 13.17 -21.04 -25.87
C GLU A 522 13.98 -22.30 -25.56
N GLU A 523 15.30 -22.24 -25.74
CA GLU A 523 16.20 -23.37 -25.57
C GLU A 523 16.16 -23.91 -24.13
N ASP A 524 16.16 -22.99 -23.15
CA ASP A 524 16.12 -23.33 -21.73
C ASP A 524 14.80 -24.06 -21.37
N LEU A 525 13.65 -23.57 -21.86
CA LEU A 525 12.36 -24.22 -21.63
C LEU A 525 12.25 -25.55 -22.36
N ALA A 526 12.66 -25.62 -23.63
CA ALA A 526 12.63 -26.84 -24.42
C ALA A 526 13.47 -27.95 -23.75
N ALA A 527 14.67 -27.62 -23.29
CA ALA A 527 15.53 -28.54 -22.56
C ALA A 527 14.91 -28.99 -21.21
N CYS A 528 14.21 -28.11 -20.50
CA CYS A 528 13.50 -28.47 -19.27
C CYS A 528 12.38 -29.48 -19.54
N VAL A 529 11.57 -29.25 -20.58
CA VAL A 529 10.46 -30.13 -20.97
C VAL A 529 10.95 -31.47 -21.47
N GLU A 530 12.00 -31.50 -22.30
CA GLU A 530 12.57 -32.75 -22.83
C GLU A 530 13.09 -33.65 -21.71
N LYS A 531 13.77 -33.08 -20.71
CA LYS A 531 14.29 -33.83 -19.55
C LYS A 531 13.20 -34.22 -18.56
N ASN A 532 12.18 -33.38 -18.39
CA ASN A 532 11.11 -33.55 -17.41
C ASN A 532 9.74 -33.21 -18.04
N PRO A 533 9.16 -34.10 -18.85
CA PRO A 533 7.88 -33.85 -19.52
C PRO A 533 6.71 -33.71 -18.52
N ASP A 534 6.84 -34.28 -17.32
CA ASP A 534 5.88 -34.12 -16.22
C ASP A 534 5.86 -32.70 -15.62
N ASN A 535 6.79 -31.81 -15.99
CA ASN A 535 6.75 -30.41 -15.56
C ASN A 535 5.77 -29.61 -16.43
N GLU A 536 4.48 -29.73 -16.10
CA GLU A 536 3.39 -29.05 -16.82
C GLU A 536 3.59 -27.53 -16.89
N ILE A 537 4.19 -26.92 -15.87
CA ILE A 537 4.46 -25.48 -15.85
C ILE A 537 5.45 -25.11 -16.96
N ALA A 538 6.56 -25.85 -17.08
CA ALA A 538 7.55 -25.62 -18.13
C ALA A 538 6.96 -25.85 -19.53
N LEU A 539 6.15 -26.92 -19.70
CA LEU A 539 5.46 -27.20 -20.96
C LEU A 539 4.49 -26.07 -21.33
N ASN A 540 3.66 -25.61 -20.39
CA ASN A 540 2.72 -24.52 -20.62
C ASN A 540 3.43 -23.21 -20.99
N PHE A 541 4.55 -22.89 -20.35
CA PHE A 541 5.36 -21.73 -20.71
C PHE A 541 6.02 -21.86 -22.10
N LEU A 542 6.48 -23.05 -22.46
CA LEU A 542 7.04 -23.32 -23.80
C LEU A 542 5.96 -23.13 -24.88
N MET A 543 4.77 -23.68 -24.65
CA MET A 543 3.63 -23.50 -25.56
C MET A 543 3.19 -22.03 -25.65
N ALA A 544 3.16 -21.31 -24.52
CA ALA A 544 2.88 -19.88 -24.48
C ALA A 544 3.92 -19.07 -25.28
N TYR A 545 5.20 -19.44 -25.17
CA TYR A 545 6.27 -18.82 -25.93
C TYR A 545 6.06 -18.98 -27.44
N TYR A 546 5.77 -20.20 -27.92
CA TYR A 546 5.54 -20.47 -29.34
C TYR A 546 4.28 -19.83 -29.91
N LEU A 547 3.19 -19.82 -29.14
CA LEU A 547 1.98 -19.08 -29.51
C LEU A 547 2.27 -17.58 -29.61
N ARG A 548 3.02 -17.01 -28.66
CA ARG A 548 3.34 -15.57 -28.65
C ARG A 548 4.28 -15.18 -29.79
N THR A 549 5.28 -16.00 -30.11
CA THR A 549 6.22 -15.75 -31.22
C THR A 549 5.62 -16.08 -32.59
N ALA A 550 4.33 -16.43 -32.64
CA ALA A 550 3.60 -16.76 -33.86
C ALA A 550 4.26 -17.91 -34.65
N ASN A 551 4.76 -18.93 -33.94
CA ASN A 551 5.44 -20.08 -34.53
C ASN A 551 4.58 -21.36 -34.45
N PRO A 552 3.61 -21.54 -35.38
CA PRO A 552 2.68 -22.67 -35.35
C PRO A 552 3.36 -24.02 -35.60
N GLU A 553 4.49 -24.04 -36.33
CA GLU A 553 5.29 -25.26 -36.55
C GLU A 553 5.81 -25.81 -35.22
N LYS A 554 6.38 -24.95 -34.37
CA LYS A 554 6.85 -25.35 -33.04
C LYS A 554 5.74 -25.75 -32.10
N VAL A 555 4.56 -25.14 -32.19
CA VAL A 555 3.36 -25.59 -31.46
C VAL A 555 3.01 -27.03 -31.85
N VAL A 556 2.93 -27.32 -33.16
CA VAL A 556 2.60 -28.65 -33.69
C VAL A 556 3.64 -29.69 -33.28
N GLU A 557 4.93 -29.37 -33.35
CA GLU A 557 6.03 -30.27 -32.97
C GLU A 557 5.91 -30.76 -31.51
N ASN A 558 5.45 -29.88 -30.62
CA ASN A 558 5.36 -30.14 -29.18
C ASN A 558 4.02 -30.75 -28.75
N LEU A 559 3.05 -30.94 -29.65
CA LEU A 559 1.77 -31.60 -29.33
C LEU A 559 1.94 -33.06 -28.87
N ARG A 560 3.08 -33.68 -29.15
CA ARG A 560 3.44 -35.03 -28.68
C ARG A 560 3.37 -35.18 -27.15
N TYR A 561 3.60 -34.10 -26.41
CA TYR A 561 3.52 -34.11 -24.94
C TYR A 561 2.07 -34.10 -24.41
N PHE A 562 1.09 -33.86 -25.28
CA PHE A 562 -0.33 -33.86 -24.94
C PHE A 562 -1.05 -35.13 -25.43
N ASP A 563 -0.34 -36.07 -26.06
CA ASP A 563 -0.93 -37.29 -26.62
C ASP A 563 -1.35 -38.30 -25.51
N ASP A 564 -0.68 -38.26 -24.35
CA ASP A 564 -0.96 -39.12 -23.18
C ASP A 564 -2.03 -38.56 -22.22
N GLN A 565 -2.55 -37.34 -22.46
CA GLN A 565 -3.62 -36.77 -21.64
C GLN A 565 -4.96 -37.47 -21.95
N LYS A 566 -5.14 -38.64 -21.31
CA LYS A 566 -6.34 -39.47 -21.32
C LYS A 566 -7.56 -38.72 -20.76
N SER A 567 -8.20 -37.85 -21.55
CA SER A 567 -9.66 -37.55 -21.57
C SER A 567 -10.04 -36.19 -22.20
N GLY A 568 -9.10 -35.35 -22.63
CA GLY A 568 -9.43 -34.00 -23.14
C GLY A 568 -9.34 -33.86 -24.65
N SER A 569 -10.24 -33.07 -25.26
CA SER A 569 -9.96 -32.45 -26.56
C SER A 569 -8.77 -31.50 -26.44
N LEU A 570 -7.94 -31.38 -27.48
CA LEU A 570 -6.86 -30.39 -27.49
C LEU A 570 -7.40 -28.98 -27.17
N PRO A 571 -6.66 -28.15 -26.42
CA PRO A 571 -7.01 -26.75 -26.20
C PRO A 571 -7.23 -25.97 -27.51
N ARG A 572 -8.14 -24.99 -27.47
CA ARG A 572 -8.61 -24.22 -28.64
C ARG A 572 -7.47 -23.60 -29.43
N HIS A 573 -6.56 -22.87 -28.79
CA HIS A 573 -5.47 -22.17 -29.46
C HIS A 573 -4.45 -23.13 -30.07
N TYR A 574 -4.30 -24.34 -29.53
CA TYR A 574 -3.46 -25.37 -30.15
C TYR A 574 -4.12 -25.92 -31.42
N GLN A 575 -5.44 -26.12 -31.40
CA GLN A 575 -6.19 -26.48 -32.60
C GLN A 575 -6.15 -25.38 -33.66
N GLU A 576 -6.30 -24.11 -33.26
CA GLU A 576 -6.17 -22.94 -34.15
C GLU A 576 -4.76 -22.89 -34.76
N ALA A 577 -3.71 -23.17 -33.98
CA ALA A 577 -2.34 -23.23 -34.48
C ALA A 577 -2.12 -24.35 -35.50
N ILE A 578 -2.75 -25.52 -35.34
CA ILE A 578 -2.75 -26.59 -36.35
C ILE A 578 -3.36 -26.08 -37.66
N VAL A 579 -4.50 -25.39 -37.61
CA VAL A 579 -5.16 -24.85 -38.82
C VAL A 579 -4.28 -23.82 -39.52
N VAL A 580 -3.62 -22.92 -38.78
CA VAL A 580 -2.64 -21.97 -39.35
C VAL A 580 -1.49 -22.72 -40.01
N TYR A 581 -0.93 -23.73 -39.33
CA TYR A 581 0.17 -24.54 -39.86
C TYR A 581 -0.20 -25.23 -41.17
N LEU A 582 -1.37 -25.89 -41.23
CA LEU A 582 -1.85 -26.60 -42.41
C LEU A 582 -2.11 -25.68 -43.60
N THR A 583 -2.58 -24.45 -43.35
CA THR A 583 -2.80 -23.45 -44.41
C THR A 583 -1.50 -23.06 -45.11
N GLY A 584 -0.37 -23.06 -44.38
CA GLY A 584 0.95 -22.79 -44.93
C GLY A 584 1.66 -24.01 -45.57
N HIS A 585 1.17 -25.24 -45.34
CA HIS A 585 1.83 -26.48 -45.76
C HIS A 585 0.95 -27.29 -46.73
N ALA A 586 1.18 -27.10 -48.03
CA ALA A 586 0.42 -27.70 -49.13
C ALA A 586 0.46 -29.26 -49.21
N GLY A 587 1.19 -29.94 -48.31
CA GLY A 587 1.33 -31.39 -48.28
C GLY A 587 0.21 -32.14 -47.55
N GLY A 588 -0.61 -31.44 -46.74
CA GLY A 588 -1.65 -32.04 -45.90
C GLY A 588 -1.08 -32.93 -44.79
N ALA A 589 -1.73 -32.95 -43.62
CA ALA A 589 -1.36 -33.87 -42.55
C ALA A 589 -2.63 -34.45 -41.93
N PRO A 590 -3.18 -35.55 -42.49
CA PRO A 590 -4.46 -36.12 -42.08
C PRO A 590 -4.53 -36.46 -40.57
N SER A 591 -3.39 -36.86 -39.99
CA SER A 591 -3.28 -37.11 -38.56
C SER A 591 -3.48 -35.83 -37.73
N LEU A 592 -2.91 -34.70 -38.16
CA LEU A 592 -3.11 -33.40 -37.49
C LEU A 592 -4.51 -32.86 -37.72
N GLU A 593 -5.05 -33.00 -38.93
CA GLU A 593 -6.43 -32.61 -39.23
C GLU A 593 -7.39 -33.30 -38.26
N SER A 594 -7.26 -34.62 -38.06
CA SER A 594 -8.14 -35.39 -37.16
C SER A 594 -8.15 -34.91 -35.70
N ARG A 595 -7.14 -34.14 -35.27
CA ARG A 595 -7.04 -33.56 -33.92
C ARG A 595 -7.75 -32.20 -33.77
N VAL A 596 -8.22 -31.62 -34.87
CA VAL A 596 -8.92 -30.32 -34.90
C VAL A 596 -10.42 -30.55 -34.98
N ALA A 597 -11.16 -29.97 -34.03
CA ALA A 597 -12.62 -30.01 -34.01
C ALA A 597 -13.21 -29.32 -35.26
N PRO A 598 -14.33 -29.82 -35.82
CA PRO A 598 -14.98 -29.23 -37.00
C PRO A 598 -15.28 -27.73 -36.83
N GLU A 599 -15.69 -27.32 -35.63
CA GLU A 599 -16.00 -25.93 -35.30
C GLU A 599 -14.79 -25.01 -35.46
N THR A 600 -13.60 -25.46 -35.02
CA THR A 600 -12.35 -24.70 -35.15
C THR A 600 -11.95 -24.54 -36.62
N ARG A 601 -12.14 -25.58 -37.44
CA ARG A 601 -11.88 -25.50 -38.89
C ARG A 601 -12.82 -24.52 -39.57
N MET A 602 -14.12 -24.58 -39.27
CA MET A 602 -15.11 -23.63 -39.79
C MET A 602 -14.79 -22.19 -39.38
N ARG A 603 -14.39 -21.95 -38.13
CA ARG A 603 -13.90 -20.63 -37.68
C ARG A 603 -12.69 -20.15 -38.48
N GLY A 604 -11.72 -21.04 -38.74
CA GLY A 604 -10.54 -20.72 -39.54
C GLY A 604 -10.89 -20.32 -40.98
N SER A 605 -11.77 -21.08 -41.64
CA SER A 605 -12.25 -20.74 -43.00
C SER A 605 -12.99 -19.41 -43.02
N ALA A 606 -13.91 -19.18 -42.08
CA ALA A 606 -14.65 -17.92 -41.97
C ALA A 606 -13.72 -16.71 -41.75
N PHE A 607 -12.65 -16.88 -40.96
CA PHE A 607 -11.65 -15.84 -40.74
C PHE A 607 -10.88 -15.50 -42.02
N LEU A 608 -10.43 -16.51 -42.77
CA LEU A 608 -9.72 -16.29 -44.04
C LEU A 608 -10.62 -15.65 -45.11
N GLU A 609 -11.89 -16.04 -45.19
CA GLU A 609 -12.87 -15.42 -46.09
C GLU A 609 -13.10 -13.93 -45.75
N LEU A 610 -13.19 -13.60 -44.47
CA LEU A 610 -13.32 -12.22 -43.99
C LEU A 610 -12.11 -11.36 -44.40
N LEU A 611 -10.90 -11.91 -44.25
CA LEU A 611 -9.67 -11.22 -44.67
C LEU A 611 -9.59 -11.06 -46.19
N ALA A 612 -9.96 -12.08 -46.97
CA ALA A 612 -9.96 -12.02 -48.42
C ALA A 612 -10.97 -10.99 -48.97
N GLY A 613 -12.08 -10.76 -48.26
CA GLY A 613 -13.11 -9.79 -48.62
C GLY A 613 -12.78 -8.32 -48.29
N THR A 614 -11.64 -8.04 -47.64
CA THR A 614 -11.30 -6.70 -47.15
C THR A 614 -9.90 -6.28 -47.60
N SER A 615 -9.80 -5.19 -48.39
CA SER A 615 -8.51 -4.72 -48.93
C SER A 615 -7.71 -3.86 -47.95
N ASN A 616 -8.37 -3.23 -46.96
CA ASN A 616 -7.74 -2.36 -45.98
C ASN A 616 -7.42 -3.13 -44.67
N PRO A 617 -6.16 -3.20 -44.22
CA PRO A 617 -5.77 -3.89 -42.98
C PRO A 617 -6.47 -3.38 -41.71
N GLU A 618 -6.75 -2.08 -41.59
CA GLU A 618 -7.44 -1.51 -40.42
C GLU A 618 -8.91 -1.93 -40.38
N GLU A 619 -9.59 -1.87 -41.53
CA GLU A 619 -10.98 -2.33 -41.67
C GLU A 619 -11.10 -3.84 -41.43
N ALA A 620 -10.11 -4.62 -41.88
CA ALA A 620 -10.06 -6.06 -41.66
C ALA A 620 -9.90 -6.40 -40.16
N LEU A 621 -9.11 -5.61 -39.43
CA LEU A 621 -8.96 -5.74 -37.99
C LEU A 621 -10.29 -5.47 -37.26
N GLU A 622 -10.94 -4.34 -37.57
CA GLU A 622 -12.21 -3.96 -36.95
C GLU A 622 -13.29 -5.02 -37.20
N LYS A 623 -13.48 -5.44 -38.46
CA LYS A 623 -14.43 -6.49 -38.83
C LYS A 623 -14.14 -7.83 -38.15
N ALA A 624 -12.88 -8.21 -38.01
CA ALA A 624 -12.50 -9.45 -37.33
C ALA A 624 -12.78 -9.39 -35.82
N VAL A 625 -12.58 -8.23 -35.18
CA VAL A 625 -12.96 -8.02 -33.77
C VAL A 625 -14.48 -8.10 -33.62
N GLU A 626 -15.25 -7.43 -34.47
CA GLU A 626 -16.72 -7.48 -34.46
C GLU A 626 -17.27 -8.90 -34.68
N ALA A 627 -16.60 -9.70 -35.51
CA ALA A 627 -16.92 -11.11 -35.75
C ALA A 627 -16.50 -12.05 -34.61
N GLY A 628 -15.89 -11.54 -33.53
CA GLY A 628 -15.52 -12.32 -32.35
C GLY A 628 -14.23 -13.15 -32.51
N PHE A 629 -13.31 -12.73 -33.39
CA PHE A 629 -11.99 -13.35 -33.55
C PHE A 629 -10.91 -12.73 -32.66
N GLY A 630 -11.18 -11.60 -31.99
CA GLY A 630 -10.18 -10.85 -31.21
C GLY A 630 -9.48 -11.63 -30.09
N ASP A 631 -10.04 -12.78 -29.68
CA ASP A 631 -9.47 -13.70 -28.69
C ASP A 631 -8.85 -14.97 -29.28
N SER A 632 -8.73 -15.07 -30.61
CA SER A 632 -8.23 -16.27 -31.30
C SER A 632 -6.74 -16.17 -31.65
N TYR A 633 -6.10 -17.33 -31.78
CA TYR A 633 -4.74 -17.39 -32.32
C TYR A 633 -4.70 -16.96 -33.80
N PHE A 634 -5.77 -17.21 -34.58
CA PHE A 634 -5.86 -16.73 -35.96
C PHE A 634 -5.66 -15.21 -36.06
N PHE A 635 -6.43 -14.49 -35.25
CA PHE A 635 -6.36 -13.03 -35.16
C PHE A 635 -4.99 -12.57 -34.67
N TYR A 636 -4.47 -13.18 -33.60
CA TYR A 636 -3.16 -12.84 -33.07
C TYR A 636 -2.03 -13.06 -34.08
N HIS A 637 -2.06 -14.18 -34.81
CA HIS A 637 -1.03 -14.54 -35.79
C HIS A 637 -0.95 -13.54 -36.95
N ILE A 638 -2.09 -12.99 -37.39
CA ILE A 638 -2.17 -12.02 -38.49
C ILE A 638 -1.87 -10.59 -38.01
N PHE A 639 -2.48 -10.15 -36.90
CA PHE A 639 -2.44 -8.75 -36.48
C PHE A 639 -1.39 -8.46 -35.39
N GLY A 640 -0.76 -9.48 -34.82
CA GLY A 640 0.25 -9.34 -33.77
C GLY A 640 -0.28 -8.80 -32.43
N ALA A 641 -1.61 -8.76 -32.25
CA ALA A 641 -2.29 -8.29 -31.06
C ALA A 641 -3.55 -9.14 -30.77
N SER A 642 -4.00 -9.17 -29.51
CA SER A 642 -5.21 -9.88 -29.09
C SER A 642 -5.84 -9.21 -27.87
N GLY A 643 -6.97 -9.74 -27.39
CA GLY A 643 -7.70 -9.21 -26.22
C GLY A 643 -8.35 -7.85 -26.46
N LEU A 644 -8.69 -7.56 -27.72
CA LEU A 644 -9.21 -6.28 -28.20
C LEU A 644 -10.72 -6.11 -28.04
#